data_AF-A0A3D3RNT0-F1
#
_entry.id   AF-A0A3D3RNT0-F1
#
_cell.length_a   1.000
_cell.length_b   1.000
_cell.length_c   1.000
_cell.angle_alpha   90.00
_cell.angle_beta   90.00
_cell.angle_gamma   90.00
#
_symmetry.space_group_name_H-M   'P 1'
#
loop_
_entity.id
_entity.type
_entity.pdbx_description
1 polymer ?
#
loop_
_entity_poly.entity_id
_entity_poly.type
_entity_poly.pdbx_seq_one_letter_code
_entity_poly.pdbx_strand_id
1 'polypeptide(L)'
;YPLVIGQGNFGSVDGDPPAAMRYTEAKLSKYALKLLEDIDKNTVDFVPNFDGSTLEPSVLPSKFPNLLCNGTSGIAVGLATSIPPHNLKEVCQALVELAKNPDLTTQEIMKYIKGPDFPTGGIVENYSELIEFYDKGRGQVKIRAKAHIEKLSGGREQIVITELPYQVNKAELIKRMAELAREGKLKEISDIRDESDKEGIRIVVELKRDADGNKTLEKLYKHTALRKNFPLNFVVLIRGEPKLVGIKTLLQEFMAHRLEVILRRSKFFLSKAKERLHIVEGLLIALKHLDEVIQDIRSSSDVQEARERLMNKYKLSQAQANAVLDMKLQRLTSLERGKLEEEEKELKEKIEYYTRLVEKEEERIKVFIEEMQELVKSFNAPRKTLVEELQSQEEGALTVVVYVKGRVLPVEDMEEGEEVVNILDVPFTSGLFMVSDKGRVYWIAGSQALRGSHVSLKEAEEKIVGAFVRSHVEGRILLATQMGYVKKIPLVDFEYRSQGMQIIKFSEEGDRIVKVVQAPEEGDVLLFTHRGRLLRFPVGEVPPATVGSKGVQGIKLESGDMVVGIRALRDAEYLLVITEEGGIKKISLQEVPQRGRATKGVEVLGSSRERLVDVVPIKGSVELMIATKEGKVFYDRLEEKDLPLSRLDQRAKKRWEIGEDRIVRVVVKG
;
A
#
# COMPACT_ATOMS: atom_id res chain seq x y z
N TYR A 1 -4.55 9.07 13.10
CA TYR A 1 -4.02 7.99 13.94
C TYR A 1 -4.72 8.00 15.30
N PRO A 2 -5.76 7.18 15.52
CA PRO A 2 -6.56 7.26 16.74
C PRO A 2 -5.72 6.93 17.99
N LEU A 3 -5.80 7.77 19.02
CA LEU A 3 -5.11 7.56 20.30
C LEU A 3 -5.90 6.65 21.25
N VAL A 4 -7.21 6.59 21.08
CA VAL A 4 -8.11 5.75 21.87
C VAL A 4 -8.85 4.80 20.92
N ILE A 5 -8.94 3.54 21.32
CA ILE A 5 -9.73 2.51 20.63
C ILE A 5 -10.99 2.30 21.47
N GLY A 6 -12.14 2.58 20.86
CA GLY A 6 -13.45 2.41 21.48
C GLY A 6 -14.13 1.09 21.09
N GLN A 7 -14.98 0.59 21.97
CA GLN A 7 -15.97 -0.46 21.70
C GLN A 7 -17.36 0.06 22.09
N GLY A 8 -18.32 -0.02 21.16
CA GLY A 8 -19.65 0.58 21.27
C GLY A 8 -19.89 1.63 20.18
N ASN A 9 -20.98 2.42 20.31
CA ASN A 9 -21.27 3.51 19.37
C ASN A 9 -20.49 4.78 19.74
N PHE A 10 -19.51 5.15 18.92
CA PHE A 10 -18.65 6.34 19.07
C PHE A 10 -19.04 7.48 18.11
N GLY A 11 -20.26 7.45 17.59
CA GLY A 11 -20.77 8.37 16.58
C GLY A 11 -20.41 7.93 15.15
N SER A 12 -20.91 8.68 14.18
CA SER A 12 -20.78 8.38 12.75
C SER A 12 -20.45 9.64 11.92
N VAL A 13 -20.09 9.45 10.65
CA VAL A 13 -19.90 10.54 9.69
C VAL A 13 -21.23 11.24 9.35
N ASP A 14 -22.36 10.60 9.65
CA ASP A 14 -23.71 11.16 9.52
C ASP A 14 -24.03 12.19 10.62
N GLY A 15 -23.18 12.31 11.64
CA GLY A 15 -23.36 13.25 12.74
C GLY A 15 -24.19 12.69 13.89
N ASP A 16 -24.41 11.37 13.91
CA ASP A 16 -25.05 10.72 15.04
C ASP A 16 -24.18 10.86 16.30
N PRO A 17 -24.76 11.25 17.44
CA PRO A 17 -24.00 11.37 18.68
C PRO A 17 -23.53 10.00 19.17
N PRO A 18 -22.40 9.92 19.88
CA PRO A 18 -21.96 8.70 20.53
C PRO A 18 -22.97 8.24 21.60
N ALA A 19 -22.98 6.94 21.89
CA ALA A 19 -23.78 6.41 23.00
C ALA A 19 -23.28 6.94 24.35
N ALA A 20 -24.16 6.90 25.36
CA ALA A 20 -23.81 7.29 26.71
C ALA A 20 -22.64 6.46 27.27
N MET A 21 -21.80 7.08 28.10
CA MET A 21 -20.56 6.49 28.66
C MET A 21 -20.72 5.13 29.35
N ARG A 22 -21.93 4.77 29.80
CA ARG A 22 -22.24 3.46 30.40
C ARG A 22 -22.34 2.31 29.39
N TYR A 23 -22.37 2.60 28.09
CA TYR A 23 -22.48 1.62 27.00
C TYR A 23 -21.22 1.56 26.13
N THR A 24 -20.20 2.35 26.44
CA THR A 24 -18.98 2.44 25.67
C THR A 24 -17.79 2.04 26.54
N GLU A 25 -16.87 1.30 25.94
CA GLU A 25 -15.60 0.92 26.56
C GLU A 25 -14.46 1.50 25.73
N ALA A 26 -13.33 1.81 26.36
CA ALA A 26 -12.20 2.44 25.69
C ALA A 26 -10.87 1.93 26.24
N LYS A 27 -9.88 1.83 25.35
CA LYS A 27 -8.48 1.55 25.72
C LYS A 27 -7.50 2.38 24.91
N LEU A 28 -6.28 2.51 25.40
CA LEU A 28 -5.20 3.18 24.67
C LEU A 28 -4.84 2.41 23.40
N SER A 29 -4.60 3.15 22.32
CA SER A 29 -4.08 2.59 21.08
C SER A 29 -2.57 2.39 21.16
N LYS A 30 -2.02 1.61 20.21
CA LYS A 30 -0.57 1.48 20.05
C LYS A 30 0.14 2.82 19.81
N TYR A 31 -0.54 3.79 19.19
CA TYR A 31 0.00 5.14 18.99
C TYR A 31 0.07 5.92 20.31
N ALA A 32 -0.95 5.80 21.16
CA ALA A 32 -0.95 6.44 22.47
C ALA A 32 0.14 5.90 23.39
N LEU A 33 0.45 4.59 23.32
CA LEU A 33 1.58 4.03 24.06
C LEU A 33 2.90 4.68 23.67
N LYS A 34 3.09 5.05 22.39
CA LYS A 34 4.28 5.78 21.92
C LYS A 34 4.33 7.23 22.39
N LEU A 35 3.21 7.81 22.88
CA LEU A 35 3.22 9.11 23.54
C LEU A 35 3.75 9.02 24.98
N LEU A 36 3.51 7.90 25.65
CA LEU A 36 3.72 7.72 27.09
C LEU A 36 4.98 6.90 27.43
N GLU A 37 5.66 6.36 26.42
CA GLU A 37 6.84 5.52 26.60
C GLU A 37 7.94 6.29 27.36
N ASP A 38 8.56 5.62 28.34
CA ASP A 38 9.63 6.15 29.20
C ASP A 38 9.21 7.24 30.22
N ILE A 39 7.92 7.50 30.40
CA ILE A 39 7.44 8.53 31.34
C ILE A 39 7.86 8.31 32.80
N ASP A 40 8.08 7.06 33.20
CA ASP A 40 8.54 6.64 34.53
C ASP A 40 10.05 6.82 34.75
N LYS A 41 10.79 7.27 33.73
CA LYS A 41 12.28 7.36 33.73
C LYS A 41 12.77 8.80 33.89
N ASN A 42 11.99 9.65 34.56
CA ASN A 42 12.31 11.06 34.77
C ASN A 42 12.62 11.82 33.46
N THR A 43 11.88 11.51 32.40
CA THR A 43 12.08 12.08 31.06
C THR A 43 11.39 13.41 30.85
N VAL A 44 10.45 13.76 31.72
CA VAL A 44 9.64 14.99 31.66
C VAL A 44 9.41 15.50 33.08
N ASP A 45 9.08 16.78 33.20
CA ASP A 45 8.76 17.38 34.48
C ASP A 45 7.32 17.10 34.88
N PHE A 46 7.13 16.93 36.18
CA PHE A 46 5.83 16.70 36.79
C PHE A 46 5.45 17.91 37.62
N VAL A 47 4.22 18.38 37.45
CA VAL A 47 3.64 19.52 38.16
C VAL A 47 2.46 19.05 39.02
N PRO A 48 2.15 19.71 40.14
CA PRO A 48 0.93 19.41 40.89
C PRO A 48 -0.31 19.58 40.02
N ASN A 49 -1.27 18.67 40.17
CA ASN A 49 -2.60 18.81 39.57
C ASN A 49 -3.38 19.97 40.23
N PHE A 50 -4.61 20.22 39.79
CA PHE A 50 -5.41 21.38 40.21
C PHE A 50 -5.65 21.49 41.74
N ASP A 51 -5.69 20.37 42.47
CA ASP A 51 -5.90 20.34 43.92
C ASP A 51 -4.63 19.99 44.73
N GLY A 52 -3.50 19.78 44.04
CA GLY A 52 -2.21 19.42 44.63
C GLY A 52 -2.14 18.02 45.25
N SER A 53 -3.14 17.16 45.05
CA SER A 53 -3.15 15.79 45.58
C SER A 53 -2.28 14.82 44.79
N THR A 54 -2.06 15.10 43.50
CA THR A 54 -1.30 14.23 42.59
C THR A 54 -0.38 15.06 41.70
N LEU A 55 0.57 14.40 41.05
CA LEU A 55 1.47 15.02 40.08
C LEU A 55 1.07 14.59 38.67
N GLU A 56 1.11 15.52 37.72
CA GLU A 56 0.84 15.29 36.30
C GLU A 56 2.01 15.78 35.43
N PRO A 57 2.29 15.12 34.29
CA PRO A 57 3.38 15.53 33.40
C PRO A 57 3.03 16.86 32.70
N SER A 58 3.96 17.82 32.70
CA SER A 58 3.78 19.09 31.99
C SER A 58 3.77 18.93 30.46
N VAL A 59 4.52 17.94 29.97
CA VAL A 59 4.58 17.49 28.57
C VAL A 59 4.76 15.98 28.54
N LEU A 60 4.42 15.33 27.43
CA LEU A 60 4.62 13.88 27.28
C LEU A 60 6.00 13.57 26.64
N PRO A 61 6.67 12.47 27.03
CA PRO A 61 7.92 12.00 26.42
C PRO A 61 7.68 11.33 25.06
N SER A 62 6.83 11.95 24.23
CA SER A 62 6.28 11.35 23.04
C SER A 62 7.36 10.97 22.04
N LYS A 63 7.40 9.73 21.58
CA LYS A 63 8.14 9.26 20.39
C LYS A 63 7.37 9.51 19.09
N PHE A 64 6.05 9.69 19.17
CA PHE A 64 5.18 9.87 18.01
C PHE A 64 4.97 11.37 17.71
N PRO A 65 5.24 11.87 16.48
CA PRO A 65 5.07 13.28 16.12
C PRO A 65 3.59 13.67 15.96
N ASN A 66 2.86 13.65 17.07
CA ASN A 66 1.40 13.70 17.15
C ASN A 66 0.80 14.96 16.55
N LEU A 67 1.43 16.13 16.77
CA LEU A 67 0.91 17.42 16.33
C LEU A 67 0.69 17.46 14.81
N LEU A 68 1.68 16.99 14.04
CA LEU A 68 1.56 16.91 12.59
C LEU A 68 0.74 15.70 12.14
N CYS A 69 0.91 14.54 12.77
CA CYS A 69 0.24 13.31 12.33
C CYS A 69 -1.28 13.32 12.54
N ASN A 70 -1.76 13.92 13.64
CA ASN A 70 -3.19 14.01 13.93
C ASN A 70 -3.78 15.41 13.66
N GLY A 71 -2.93 16.44 13.63
CA GLY A 71 -3.40 17.81 13.49
C GLY A 71 -4.10 18.31 14.76
N THR A 72 -4.57 19.55 14.70
CA THR A 72 -5.40 20.16 15.74
C THR A 72 -6.17 21.34 15.17
N SER A 73 -7.30 21.67 15.78
CA SER A 73 -8.02 22.90 15.52
C SER A 73 -8.48 23.48 16.84
N GLY A 74 -8.26 24.76 17.07
CA GLY A 74 -8.57 25.40 18.33
C GLY A 74 -8.69 26.91 18.21
N ILE A 75 -9.51 27.50 19.07
CA ILE A 75 -9.71 28.94 19.17
C ILE A 75 -9.39 29.35 20.60
N ALA A 76 -8.51 30.34 20.75
CA ALA A 76 -8.18 30.99 22.00
C ALA A 76 -8.56 32.49 21.91
N VAL A 77 -8.39 33.23 23.01
CA VAL A 77 -8.68 34.67 23.02
C VAL A 77 -7.75 35.40 22.05
N GLY A 78 -8.29 35.87 20.92
CA GLY A 78 -7.55 36.59 19.88
C GLY A 78 -6.66 35.73 18.97
N LEU A 79 -6.64 34.41 19.12
CA LEU A 79 -5.80 33.49 18.34
C LEU A 79 -6.60 32.27 17.87
N ALA A 80 -6.20 31.71 16.74
CA ALA A 80 -6.75 30.45 16.24
C ALA A 80 -5.62 29.55 15.74
N THR A 81 -5.76 28.24 15.85
CA THR A 81 -4.83 27.26 15.29
C THR A 81 -5.60 26.27 14.44
N SER A 82 -5.01 25.88 13.31
CA SER A 82 -5.55 24.87 12.42
C SER A 82 -4.39 24.17 11.71
N ILE A 83 -4.05 22.98 12.20
CA ILE A 83 -2.97 22.14 11.69
C ILE A 83 -3.65 20.89 11.10
N PRO A 84 -3.54 20.64 9.78
CA PRO A 84 -4.12 19.45 9.19
C PRO A 84 -3.29 18.21 9.57
N PRO A 85 -3.89 17.01 9.55
CA PRO A 85 -3.16 15.76 9.73
C PRO A 85 -2.21 15.49 8.55
N HIS A 86 -1.12 14.76 8.84
CA HIS A 86 -0.09 14.36 7.87
C HIS A 86 0.21 12.88 8.01
N ASN A 87 0.82 12.30 6.98
CA ASN A 87 1.19 10.91 6.98
C ASN A 87 2.41 10.66 7.90
N LEU A 88 2.30 9.68 8.80
CA LEU A 88 3.34 9.31 9.75
C LEU A 88 4.66 8.95 9.06
N LYS A 89 4.63 8.15 7.99
CA LYS A 89 5.85 7.70 7.30
C LYS A 89 6.59 8.89 6.69
N GLU A 90 5.85 9.79 6.06
CA GLU A 90 6.39 11.01 5.46
C GLU A 90 6.99 11.94 6.51
N VAL A 91 6.30 12.17 7.63
CA VAL A 91 6.80 13.01 8.73
C VAL A 91 8.06 12.41 9.35
N CYS A 92 8.09 11.10 9.61
CA CYS A 92 9.29 10.44 10.14
C CYS A 92 10.47 10.49 9.16
N GLN A 93 10.23 10.32 7.87
CA GLN A 93 11.28 10.47 6.85
C GLN A 93 11.84 11.89 6.84
N ALA A 94 10.98 12.90 6.86
CA ALA A 94 11.42 14.29 6.95
C ALA A 94 12.23 14.58 8.22
N LEU A 95 11.82 14.01 9.37
CA LEU A 95 12.58 14.13 10.63
C LEU A 95 13.96 13.48 10.54
N VAL A 96 14.07 12.30 9.93
CA VAL A 96 15.35 11.61 9.73
C VAL A 96 16.29 12.44 8.85
N GLU A 97 15.77 13.02 7.77
CA GLU A 97 16.58 13.82 6.86
C GLU A 97 16.96 15.17 7.47
N LEU A 98 16.07 15.79 8.24
CA LEU A 98 16.36 17.00 9.01
C LEU A 98 17.42 16.75 10.10
N ALA A 99 17.42 15.56 10.70
CA ALA A 99 18.43 15.16 11.67
C ALA A 99 19.82 14.97 11.04
N LYS A 100 19.88 14.57 9.76
CA LYS A 100 21.14 14.48 8.99
C LYS A 100 21.60 15.84 8.49
N ASN A 101 20.66 16.71 8.11
CA ASN A 101 20.92 18.04 7.59
C ASN A 101 19.95 19.08 8.21
N PRO A 102 20.38 19.82 9.25
CA PRO A 102 19.54 20.81 9.92
C PRO A 102 19.11 21.99 9.04
N ASP A 103 19.82 22.23 7.94
CA ASP A 103 19.63 23.40 7.07
C ASP A 103 18.60 23.18 5.97
N LEU A 104 17.98 21.99 5.88
CA LEU A 104 16.96 21.69 4.87
C LEU A 104 15.90 22.79 4.76
N THR A 105 15.65 23.21 3.53
CA THR A 105 14.61 24.19 3.20
C THR A 105 13.22 23.55 3.25
N THR A 106 12.16 24.36 3.38
CA THR A 106 10.77 23.88 3.32
C THR A 106 10.50 23.09 2.04
N GLN A 107 11.05 23.53 0.90
CA GLN A 107 10.91 22.85 -0.38
C GLN A 107 11.57 21.45 -0.39
N GLU A 108 12.73 21.29 0.25
CA GLU A 108 13.38 19.99 0.37
C GLU A 108 12.66 19.07 1.34
N ILE A 109 12.12 19.60 2.44
CA ILE A 109 11.27 18.86 3.38
C ILE A 109 10.03 18.31 2.67
N MET A 110 9.43 19.08 1.76
CA MET A 110 8.26 18.65 1.00
C MET A 110 8.52 17.55 -0.04
N LYS A 111 9.78 17.24 -0.35
CA LYS A 111 10.11 16.01 -1.11
C LYS A 111 9.71 14.74 -0.33
N TYR A 112 9.70 14.83 1.00
CA TYR A 112 9.32 13.75 1.90
C TYR A 112 7.87 13.90 2.40
N ILE A 113 7.47 15.12 2.79
CA ILE A 113 6.08 15.43 3.18
C ILE A 113 5.32 15.94 1.97
N LYS A 114 4.52 15.06 1.37
CA LYS A 114 3.76 15.33 0.13
C LYS A 114 2.58 16.28 0.34
N GLY A 115 2.40 16.79 1.55
CA GLY A 115 1.26 17.60 1.97
C GLY A 115 0.37 16.86 2.97
N PRO A 116 -0.79 17.44 3.33
CA PRO A 116 -1.69 16.87 4.32
C PRO A 116 -2.21 15.49 3.91
N ASP A 117 -2.48 14.63 4.89
CA ASP A 117 -3.07 13.30 4.69
C ASP A 117 -4.29 13.17 5.60
N PHE A 118 -5.47 13.33 5.01
CA PHE A 118 -6.73 13.33 5.73
C PHE A 118 -7.25 11.90 5.92
N PRO A 119 -7.86 11.59 7.07
CA PRO A 119 -8.37 10.25 7.35
C PRO A 119 -9.49 9.81 6.40
N THR A 120 -10.21 10.76 5.79
CA THR A 120 -11.29 10.56 4.81
C THR A 120 -10.81 10.46 3.37
N GLY A 121 -9.51 10.64 3.10
CA GLY A 121 -8.95 10.65 1.75
C GLY A 121 -9.16 12.00 1.06
N GLY A 122 -9.69 11.99 -0.16
CA GLY A 122 -9.92 13.16 -1.00
C GLY A 122 -8.69 13.57 -1.83
N ILE A 123 -8.85 14.67 -2.56
CA ILE A 123 -7.87 15.21 -3.50
C ILE A 123 -7.48 16.62 -3.06
N VAL A 124 -6.18 16.88 -2.89
CA VAL A 124 -5.64 18.22 -2.64
C VAL A 124 -5.28 18.87 -3.97
N GLU A 125 -5.85 20.05 -4.25
CA GLU A 125 -5.80 20.67 -5.58
C GLU A 125 -4.74 21.78 -5.71
N ASN A 126 -4.26 22.35 -4.60
CA ASN A 126 -3.39 23.54 -4.61
C ASN A 126 -1.99 23.29 -4.02
N TYR A 127 -1.32 22.22 -4.45
CA TYR A 127 -0.02 21.80 -3.91
C TYR A 127 1.09 22.86 -4.08
N SER A 128 1.15 23.54 -5.21
CA SER A 128 2.09 24.64 -5.52
C SER A 128 2.03 25.74 -4.48
N GLU A 129 0.82 26.08 -4.02
CA GLU A 129 0.60 27.06 -2.96
C GLU A 129 1.05 26.53 -1.57
N LEU A 130 1.06 25.21 -1.36
CA LEU A 130 1.39 24.62 -0.05
C LEU A 130 2.82 24.88 0.39
N ILE A 131 3.78 25.01 -0.54
CA ILE A 131 5.18 25.31 -0.19
C ILE A 131 5.25 26.63 0.57
N GLU A 132 4.62 27.68 0.02
CA GLU A 132 4.56 28.99 0.67
C GLU A 132 3.78 28.93 2.00
N PHE A 133 2.68 28.18 2.03
CA PHE A 133 1.86 28.06 3.25
C PHE A 133 2.57 27.33 4.37
N TYR A 134 3.34 26.29 4.07
CA TYR A 134 4.16 25.58 5.03
C TYR A 134 5.38 26.38 5.48
N ASP A 135 5.91 27.24 4.62
CA ASP A 135 7.02 28.12 4.99
C ASP A 135 6.56 29.20 5.98
N LYS A 136 5.44 29.85 5.68
CA LYS A 136 4.85 30.92 6.51
C LYS A 136 4.04 30.40 7.71
N GLY A 137 3.60 29.14 7.67
CA GLY A 137 2.68 28.57 8.65
C GLY A 137 1.22 29.03 8.52
N ARG A 138 0.85 29.71 7.43
CA ARG A 138 -0.51 30.23 7.22
C ARG A 138 -0.93 30.10 5.77
N GLY A 139 -2.16 29.65 5.54
CA GLY A 139 -2.74 29.50 4.20
C GLY A 139 -4.04 28.71 4.22
N GLN A 140 -4.30 27.98 3.14
CA GLN A 140 -5.45 27.09 3.03
C GLN A 140 -5.16 25.91 2.12
N VAL A 141 -5.77 24.76 2.41
CA VAL A 141 -5.67 23.55 1.59
C VAL A 141 -7.02 23.36 0.90
N LYS A 142 -7.04 23.37 -0.44
CA LYS A 142 -8.25 23.07 -1.22
C LYS A 142 -8.40 21.56 -1.33
N ILE A 143 -9.48 21.03 -0.79
CA ILE A 143 -9.77 19.59 -0.75
C ILE A 143 -11.02 19.33 -1.57
N ARG A 144 -10.94 18.37 -2.49
CA ARG A 144 -12.03 17.89 -3.34
C ARG A 144 -12.37 16.44 -3.01
N ALA A 145 -13.65 16.11 -3.06
CA ALA A 145 -14.17 14.75 -2.97
C ALA A 145 -13.67 13.89 -4.14
N LYS A 146 -13.54 12.59 -3.91
CA LYS A 146 -13.31 11.64 -5.00
C LYS A 146 -14.65 11.20 -5.56
N ALA A 147 -14.85 11.45 -6.84
CA ALA A 147 -16.05 11.04 -7.55
C ALA A 147 -15.72 10.63 -8.99
N HIS A 148 -16.50 9.70 -9.53
CA HIS A 148 -16.42 9.26 -10.92
C HIS A 148 -17.83 9.15 -11.52
N ILE A 149 -17.89 9.08 -12.85
CA ILE A 149 -19.14 8.96 -13.59
C ILE A 149 -19.33 7.50 -13.98
N GLU A 150 -20.52 6.96 -13.72
CA GLU A 150 -20.93 5.64 -14.18
C GLU A 150 -22.05 5.78 -15.21
N LYS A 151 -21.94 5.04 -16.31
CA LYS A 151 -22.99 4.99 -17.34
C LYS A 151 -23.97 3.87 -17.02
N LEU A 152 -25.26 4.20 -17.03
CA LEU A 152 -26.37 3.28 -16.81
C LEU A 152 -26.97 2.80 -18.13
N SER A 153 -27.67 1.66 -18.06
CA SER A 153 -28.46 1.13 -19.18
C SER A 153 -29.51 2.15 -19.65
N GLY A 154 -29.54 2.42 -20.96
CA GLY A 154 -30.47 3.40 -21.55
C GLY A 154 -29.93 4.83 -21.63
N GLY A 155 -28.60 5.02 -21.56
CA GLY A 155 -27.93 6.29 -21.84
C GLY A 155 -27.99 7.32 -20.72
N ARG A 156 -28.42 6.93 -19.51
CA ARG A 156 -28.36 7.78 -18.31
C ARG A 156 -26.96 7.70 -17.69
N GLU A 157 -26.52 8.79 -17.09
CA GLU A 157 -25.29 8.85 -16.30
C GLU A 157 -25.65 9.00 -14.81
N GLN A 158 -24.77 8.51 -13.94
CA GLN A 158 -24.82 8.78 -12.51
C GLN A 158 -23.43 9.19 -12.02
N ILE A 159 -23.40 10.10 -11.05
CA ILE A 159 -22.17 10.50 -10.37
C ILE A 159 -22.08 9.68 -9.08
N VAL A 160 -20.93 9.07 -8.88
CA VAL A 160 -20.64 8.26 -7.70
C VAL A 160 -19.56 8.95 -6.90
N ILE A 161 -19.87 9.33 -5.67
CA ILE A 161 -18.92 9.94 -4.73
C ILE A 161 -18.46 8.85 -3.76
N THR A 162 -17.16 8.60 -3.71
CA THR A 162 -16.55 7.52 -2.90
C THR A 162 -15.79 8.04 -1.69
N GLU A 163 -15.36 9.30 -1.70
CA GLU A 163 -14.61 9.92 -0.60
C GLU A 163 -15.06 11.37 -0.39
N LEU A 164 -15.19 11.78 0.87
CA LEU A 164 -15.61 13.14 1.24
C LEU A 164 -14.43 13.97 1.77
N PRO A 165 -14.45 15.30 1.58
CA PRO A 165 -13.46 16.17 2.21
C PRO A 165 -13.51 16.07 3.74
N TYR A 166 -12.39 16.40 4.38
CA TYR A 166 -12.27 16.28 5.82
C TYR A 166 -13.27 17.18 6.58
N GLN A 167 -13.87 16.62 7.63
CA GLN A 167 -14.91 17.28 8.45
C GLN A 167 -16.10 17.79 7.61
N VAL A 168 -16.58 16.95 6.68
CA VAL A 168 -17.86 17.14 5.98
C VAL A 168 -18.83 16.08 6.47
N ASN A 169 -19.99 16.53 6.95
CA ASN A 169 -21.08 15.65 7.36
C ASN A 169 -21.81 15.11 6.12
N LYS A 170 -21.97 13.79 6.01
CA LYS A 170 -22.55 13.14 4.84
C LYS A 170 -24.05 13.47 4.68
N ALA A 171 -24.82 13.36 5.76
CA ALA A 171 -26.26 13.64 5.75
C ALA A 171 -26.58 15.10 5.35
N GLU A 172 -25.85 16.07 5.90
CA GLU A 172 -26.03 17.49 5.58
C GLU A 172 -25.61 17.79 4.13
N LEU A 173 -24.57 17.13 3.63
CA LEU A 173 -24.17 17.25 2.22
C LEU A 173 -25.27 16.75 1.27
N ILE A 174 -25.85 15.59 1.55
CA ILE A 174 -26.95 15.01 0.75
C ILE A 174 -28.17 15.92 0.79
N LYS A 175 -28.55 16.40 1.98
CA LYS A 175 -29.64 17.37 2.15
C LYS A 175 -29.40 18.62 1.33
N ARG A 176 -28.17 19.17 1.36
CA ARG A 176 -27.80 20.36 0.59
C ARG A 176 -27.89 20.14 -0.92
N MET A 177 -27.46 18.97 -1.41
CA MET A 177 -27.60 18.60 -2.83
C MET A 177 -29.08 18.54 -3.24
N ALA A 178 -29.94 17.94 -2.41
CA ALA A 178 -31.38 17.87 -2.66
C ALA A 178 -32.09 19.23 -2.63
N GLU A 179 -31.65 20.16 -1.76
CA GLU A 179 -32.12 21.55 -1.77
C GLU A 179 -31.75 22.28 -3.06
N LEU A 180 -30.49 22.16 -3.50
CA LEU A 180 -30.02 22.80 -4.74
C LEU A 180 -30.71 22.25 -6.00
N ALA A 181 -31.07 20.97 -6.00
CA ALA A 181 -31.89 20.38 -7.05
C ALA A 181 -33.31 20.96 -7.08
N ARG A 182 -33.96 21.11 -5.90
CA ARG A 182 -35.30 21.72 -5.76
C ARG A 182 -35.34 23.20 -6.11
N GLU A 183 -34.30 23.96 -5.74
CA GLU A 183 -34.14 25.38 -6.12
C GLU A 183 -33.86 25.59 -7.62
N GLY A 184 -33.61 24.51 -8.36
CA GLY A 184 -33.28 24.58 -9.78
C GLY A 184 -31.87 25.10 -10.07
N LYS A 185 -30.94 25.03 -9.11
CA LYS A 185 -29.51 25.29 -9.34
C LYS A 185 -28.77 24.07 -9.90
N LEU A 186 -29.27 22.87 -9.58
CA LEU A 186 -28.79 21.58 -10.10
C LEU A 186 -29.95 20.81 -10.75
N LYS A 187 -30.52 21.37 -11.83
CA LYS A 187 -31.71 20.80 -12.51
C LYS A 187 -31.44 19.46 -13.17
N GLU A 188 -30.18 19.15 -13.40
CA GLU A 188 -29.67 17.93 -14.02
C GLU A 188 -29.85 16.70 -13.13
N ILE A 189 -29.97 16.90 -11.81
CA ILE A 189 -30.13 15.83 -10.83
C ILE A 189 -31.58 15.32 -10.89
N SER A 190 -31.72 14.00 -11.01
CA SER A 190 -32.99 13.29 -10.96
C SER A 190 -33.27 12.74 -9.56
N ASP A 191 -32.27 12.11 -8.94
CA ASP A 191 -32.40 11.45 -7.63
C ASP A 191 -31.03 11.42 -6.91
N ILE A 192 -31.04 11.26 -5.59
CA ILE A 192 -29.84 11.13 -4.76
C ILE A 192 -30.06 9.98 -3.78
N ARG A 193 -29.17 9.00 -3.79
CA ARG A 193 -29.19 7.84 -2.90
C ARG A 193 -27.90 7.71 -2.12
N ASP A 194 -28.02 7.29 -0.87
CA ASP A 194 -26.90 6.85 -0.05
C ASP A 194 -26.83 5.32 -0.08
N GLU A 195 -25.82 4.79 -0.75
CA GLU A 195 -25.52 3.35 -0.85
C GLU A 195 -24.28 3.01 -0.01
N SER A 196 -23.92 3.86 0.96
CA SER A 196 -22.78 3.63 1.85
C SER A 196 -23.03 2.44 2.78
N ASP A 197 -21.99 1.64 3.00
CA ASP A 197 -22.02 0.46 3.87
C ASP A 197 -20.80 0.42 4.81
N LYS A 198 -20.50 -0.76 5.37
CA LYS A 198 -19.33 -0.95 6.24
C LYS A 198 -18.00 -0.95 5.45
N GLU A 199 -18.05 -1.17 4.14
CA GLU A 199 -16.88 -1.23 3.26
C GLU A 199 -16.48 0.15 2.73
N GLY A 200 -17.41 1.11 2.62
CA GLY A 200 -17.07 2.48 2.28
C GLY A 200 -18.24 3.45 2.08
N ILE A 201 -17.89 4.70 1.79
CA ILE A 201 -18.85 5.74 1.41
C ILE A 201 -19.21 5.54 -0.07
N ARG A 202 -20.50 5.55 -0.38
CA ARG A 202 -21.00 5.52 -1.75
C ARG A 202 -22.28 6.36 -1.86
N ILE A 203 -22.12 7.61 -2.31
CA ILE A 203 -23.27 8.48 -2.60
C ILE A 203 -23.50 8.49 -4.10
N VAL A 204 -24.71 8.14 -4.52
CA VAL A 204 -25.11 8.07 -5.92
C VAL A 204 -26.02 9.24 -6.25
N VAL A 205 -25.61 10.05 -7.22
CA VAL A 205 -26.42 11.14 -7.78
C VAL A 205 -26.83 10.74 -9.18
N GLU A 206 -28.10 10.37 -9.35
CA GLU A 206 -28.64 10.02 -10.66
C GLU A 206 -28.95 11.27 -11.48
N LEU A 207 -28.56 11.25 -12.75
CA LEU A 207 -28.77 12.36 -13.65
C LEU A 207 -29.95 12.11 -14.61
N LYS A 208 -30.52 13.20 -15.10
CA LYS A 208 -31.51 13.17 -16.19
C LYS A 208 -30.85 12.69 -17.49
N ARG A 209 -31.66 12.19 -18.44
CA ARG A 209 -31.19 11.52 -19.68
C ARG A 209 -30.29 12.39 -20.57
N ASP A 210 -30.46 13.70 -20.50
CA ASP A 210 -29.79 14.71 -21.31
C ASP A 210 -28.68 15.47 -20.55
N ALA A 211 -28.44 15.10 -19.29
CA ALA A 211 -27.44 15.75 -18.46
C ALA A 211 -26.04 15.18 -18.71
N ASP A 212 -25.06 16.09 -18.77
CA ASP A 212 -23.64 15.77 -18.85
C ASP A 212 -23.07 15.57 -17.43
N GLY A 213 -22.54 14.38 -17.15
CA GLY A 213 -22.02 14.04 -15.83
C GLY A 213 -20.84 14.89 -15.39
N ASN A 214 -19.92 15.23 -16.29
CA ASN A 214 -18.73 16.02 -15.95
C ASN A 214 -19.12 17.47 -15.60
N LYS A 215 -19.98 18.08 -16.42
CA LYS A 215 -20.48 19.45 -16.15
C LYS A 215 -21.28 19.51 -14.86
N THR A 216 -22.10 18.49 -14.59
CA THR A 216 -22.90 18.43 -13.36
C THR A 216 -22.01 18.23 -12.14
N LEU A 217 -20.97 17.40 -12.25
CA LEU A 217 -19.98 17.20 -11.19
C LEU A 217 -19.21 18.49 -10.86
N GLU A 218 -18.80 19.28 -11.86
CA GLU A 218 -18.18 20.59 -11.61
C GLU A 218 -19.13 21.58 -10.92
N LYS A 219 -20.42 21.58 -11.28
CA LYS A 219 -21.43 22.37 -10.55
C LYS A 219 -21.58 21.90 -9.11
N LEU A 220 -21.57 20.60 -8.87
CA LEU A 220 -21.61 20.01 -7.53
C LEU A 220 -20.40 20.46 -6.70
N TYR A 221 -19.18 20.41 -7.26
CA TYR A 221 -17.99 20.94 -6.58
C TYR A 221 -18.11 22.43 -6.26
N LYS A 222 -18.68 23.23 -7.17
CA LYS A 222 -18.82 24.68 -6.99
C LYS A 222 -19.83 25.07 -5.90
N HIS A 223 -20.91 24.30 -5.75
CA HIS A 223 -22.07 24.71 -4.95
C HIS A 223 -22.25 23.91 -3.65
N THR A 224 -21.43 22.89 -3.41
CA THR A 224 -21.54 22.01 -2.25
C THR A 224 -20.21 21.86 -1.52
N ALA A 225 -20.23 21.23 -0.35
CA ALA A 225 -19.02 20.91 0.41
C ALA A 225 -18.22 19.73 -0.19
N LEU A 226 -18.52 19.27 -1.41
CA LEU A 226 -17.67 18.34 -2.16
C LEU A 226 -16.33 18.96 -2.55
N ARG A 227 -16.23 20.29 -2.60
CA ARG A 227 -14.96 21.02 -2.64
C ARG A 227 -14.96 22.02 -1.48
N LYS A 228 -13.93 21.96 -0.63
CA LYS A 228 -13.85 22.75 0.61
C LYS A 228 -12.42 23.24 0.84
N ASN A 229 -12.30 24.45 1.37
CA ASN A 229 -11.02 24.96 1.85
C ASN A 229 -10.85 24.60 3.33
N PHE A 230 -9.77 23.90 3.66
CA PHE A 230 -9.34 23.67 5.02
C PHE A 230 -8.34 24.75 5.43
N PRO A 231 -8.60 25.55 6.48
CA PRO A 231 -7.69 26.61 6.89
C PRO A 231 -6.39 26.02 7.44
N LEU A 232 -5.26 26.63 7.09
CA LEU A 232 -3.94 26.30 7.62
C LEU A 232 -3.45 27.48 8.46
N ASN A 233 -3.22 27.25 9.75
CA ASN A 233 -2.68 28.24 10.66
C ASN A 233 -1.89 27.57 11.79
N PHE A 234 -0.56 27.57 11.69
CA PHE A 234 0.37 26.88 12.59
C PHE A 234 0.73 27.77 13.77
N VAL A 235 -0.27 28.10 14.58
CA VAL A 235 -0.08 28.79 15.85
C VAL A 235 0.08 27.74 16.95
N VAL A 236 1.25 27.72 17.59
CA VAL A 236 1.61 26.76 18.64
C VAL A 236 2.27 27.48 19.81
N LEU A 237 2.30 26.83 20.99
CA LEU A 237 3.04 27.34 22.14
C LEU A 237 4.48 26.81 22.09
N ILE A 238 5.45 27.72 21.99
CA ILE A 238 6.86 27.39 22.15
C ILE A 238 7.32 28.07 23.44
N ARG A 239 7.67 27.27 24.45
CA ARG A 239 8.04 27.74 25.79
C ARG A 239 6.97 28.64 26.44
N GLY A 240 5.70 28.27 26.26
CA GLY A 240 4.55 28.99 26.81
C GLY A 240 4.08 30.21 26.01
N GLU A 241 4.81 30.61 24.96
CA GLU A 241 4.46 31.75 24.13
C GLU A 241 3.80 31.30 22.81
N PRO A 242 2.67 31.90 22.39
CA PRO A 242 2.04 31.61 21.11
C PRO A 242 2.86 32.17 19.96
N LYS A 243 3.26 31.31 19.02
CA LYS A 243 4.05 31.68 17.83
C LYS A 243 3.42 31.10 16.57
N LEU A 244 3.36 31.92 15.52
CA LEU A 244 3.08 31.48 14.16
C LEU A 244 4.38 30.99 13.54
N VAL A 245 4.44 29.73 13.12
CA VAL A 245 5.67 29.09 12.66
C VAL A 245 5.45 28.23 11.41
N GLY A 246 6.50 28.04 10.62
CA GLY A 246 6.48 27.12 9.48
C GLY A 246 6.62 25.64 9.88
N ILE A 247 6.43 24.74 8.91
CA ILE A 247 6.53 23.30 9.12
C ILE A 247 7.93 22.87 9.57
N LYS A 248 8.99 23.52 9.05
CA LYS A 248 10.38 23.28 9.44
C LYS A 248 10.56 23.48 10.94
N THR A 249 10.09 24.59 11.48
CA THR A 249 10.18 24.90 12.91
C THR A 249 9.42 23.87 13.75
N LEU A 250 8.23 23.41 13.32
CA LEU A 250 7.50 22.36 14.04
C LEU A 250 8.30 21.05 14.13
N LEU A 251 8.97 20.66 13.05
CA LEU A 251 9.83 19.47 13.01
C LEU A 251 11.08 19.65 13.90
N GLN A 252 11.71 20.83 13.86
CA GLN A 252 12.86 21.17 14.71
C GLN A 252 12.51 21.15 16.19
N GLU A 253 11.37 21.73 16.59
CA GLU A 253 10.93 21.73 17.99
C GLU A 253 10.58 20.31 18.47
N PHE A 254 9.98 19.47 17.62
CA PHE A 254 9.76 18.06 17.97
C PHE A 254 11.09 17.30 18.13
N MET A 255 12.06 17.51 17.23
CA MET A 255 13.37 16.90 17.32
C MET A 255 14.11 17.35 18.60
N ALA A 256 14.11 18.65 18.90
CA ALA A 256 14.71 19.20 20.11
C ALA A 256 14.10 18.57 21.38
N HIS A 257 12.77 18.47 21.45
CA HIS A 257 12.08 17.79 22.55
C HIS A 257 12.49 16.32 22.67
N ARG A 258 12.59 15.59 21.55
CA ARG A 258 13.06 14.19 21.58
C ARG A 258 14.50 14.05 22.05
N LEU A 259 15.41 14.91 21.59
CA LEU A 259 16.81 14.86 22.01
C LEU A 259 16.95 15.12 23.51
N GLU A 260 16.16 16.04 24.06
CA GLU A 260 16.10 16.26 25.51
C GLU A 260 15.55 15.05 26.28
N VAL A 261 14.48 14.42 25.78
CA VAL A 261 13.95 13.19 26.38
C VAL A 261 14.98 12.06 26.35
N ILE A 262 15.70 11.89 25.23
CA ILE A 262 16.77 10.89 25.10
C ILE A 262 17.90 11.19 26.09
N LEU A 263 18.28 12.46 26.26
CA LEU A 263 19.30 12.89 27.22
C LEU A 263 18.88 12.56 28.66
N ARG A 264 17.67 12.94 29.08
CA ARG A 264 17.14 12.66 30.42
C ARG A 264 17.03 11.17 30.69
N ARG A 265 16.50 10.41 29.74
CA ARG A 265 16.42 8.94 29.79
C ARG A 265 17.81 8.32 29.95
N SER A 266 18.80 8.81 29.20
CA SER A 266 20.18 8.31 29.27
C SER A 266 20.82 8.63 30.62
N LYS A 267 20.58 9.83 31.19
CA LYS A 267 21.03 10.19 32.54
C LYS A 267 20.40 9.28 33.60
N PHE A 268 19.10 8.98 33.48
CA PHE A 268 18.41 8.08 34.40
C PHE A 268 19.03 6.67 34.38
N PHE A 269 19.20 6.09 33.18
CA PHE A 269 19.81 4.77 33.05
C PHE A 269 21.28 4.76 33.47
N LEU A 270 22.03 5.82 33.20
CA LEU A 270 23.41 5.98 33.65
C LEU A 270 23.50 5.97 35.19
N SER A 271 22.61 6.71 35.87
CA SER A 271 22.55 6.72 37.33
C SER A 271 22.23 5.33 37.87
N LYS A 272 21.20 4.67 37.32
CA LYS A 272 20.80 3.33 37.76
C LYS A 272 21.88 2.27 37.51
N ALA A 273 22.55 2.34 36.37
CA ALA A 273 23.65 1.43 36.05
C ALA A 273 24.85 1.65 36.99
N LYS A 274 25.21 2.90 37.29
CA LYS A 274 26.29 3.23 38.25
C LYS A 274 25.93 2.80 39.67
N GLU A 275 24.71 3.07 40.14
CA GLU A 275 24.20 2.61 41.44
C GLU A 275 24.29 1.08 41.53
N ARG A 276 23.86 0.37 40.47
CA ARG A 276 23.90 -1.09 40.44
C ARG A 276 25.32 -1.63 40.40
N LEU A 277 26.19 -1.08 39.56
CA LEU A 277 27.60 -1.49 39.45
C LEU A 277 28.30 -1.33 40.80
N HIS A 278 28.08 -0.20 41.49
CA HIS A 278 28.61 0.03 42.83
C HIS A 278 28.25 -1.09 43.80
N ILE A 279 26.99 -1.57 43.78
CA ILE A 279 26.58 -2.71 44.61
C ILE A 279 27.25 -4.02 44.18
N VAL A 280 27.30 -4.30 42.87
CA VAL A 280 27.92 -5.52 42.32
C VAL A 280 29.40 -5.61 42.67
N GLU A 281 30.15 -4.51 42.56
CA GLU A 281 31.56 -4.43 42.95
C GLU A 281 31.75 -4.76 44.44
N GLY A 282 30.88 -4.25 45.32
CA GLY A 282 30.92 -4.57 46.74
C GLY A 282 30.64 -6.05 47.04
N LEU A 283 29.68 -6.65 46.33
CA LEU A 283 29.39 -8.09 46.43
C LEU A 283 30.56 -8.95 45.95
N LEU A 284 31.21 -8.57 44.84
CA LEU A 284 32.37 -9.29 44.31
C LEU A 284 33.58 -9.20 45.25
N ILE A 285 33.82 -8.04 45.88
CA ILE A 285 34.84 -7.88 46.92
C ILE A 285 34.54 -8.82 48.10
N ALA A 286 33.30 -8.87 48.57
CA ALA A 286 32.91 -9.74 49.68
C ALA A 286 33.06 -11.23 49.33
N LEU A 287 32.65 -11.64 48.12
CA LEU A 287 32.80 -13.01 47.65
C LEU A 287 34.27 -13.43 47.47
N LYS A 288 35.18 -12.49 47.19
CA LYS A 288 36.62 -12.74 47.11
C LYS A 288 37.24 -13.02 48.48
N HIS A 289 36.67 -12.45 49.55
CA HIS A 289 37.13 -12.59 50.95
C HIS A 289 36.09 -13.29 51.84
N LEU A 290 35.38 -14.28 51.28
CA LEU A 290 34.15 -14.83 51.88
C LEU A 290 34.33 -15.32 53.33
N ASP A 291 35.37 -16.11 53.60
CA ASP A 291 35.59 -16.69 54.93
C ASP A 291 35.85 -15.62 55.99
N GLU A 292 36.65 -14.60 55.64
CA GLU A 292 36.96 -13.48 56.51
C GLU A 292 35.71 -12.61 56.76
N VAL A 293 34.91 -12.35 55.73
CA VAL A 293 33.65 -11.60 55.82
C VAL A 293 32.67 -12.33 56.74
N ILE A 294 32.53 -13.65 56.63
CA ILE A 294 31.65 -14.44 57.52
C ILE A 294 32.16 -14.37 58.97
N GLN A 295 33.46 -14.46 59.19
CA GLN A 295 34.04 -14.35 60.52
C GLN A 295 33.83 -12.95 61.13
N ASP A 296 34.02 -11.90 60.35
CA ASP A 296 33.81 -10.52 60.76
C ASP A 296 32.33 -10.30 61.18
N ILE A 297 31.37 -10.84 60.40
CA ILE A 297 29.93 -10.79 60.73
C ILE A 297 29.60 -11.60 61.99
N ARG A 298 30.13 -12.82 62.12
CA ARG A 298 29.84 -13.71 63.28
C ARG A 298 30.42 -13.19 64.59
N SER A 299 31.48 -12.39 64.53
CA SER A 299 32.17 -11.84 65.70
C SER A 299 31.69 -10.44 66.09
N SER A 300 30.70 -9.89 65.38
CA SER A 300 30.03 -8.64 65.73
C SER A 300 28.81 -8.90 66.61
N SER A 301 28.54 -8.02 67.57
CA SER A 301 27.40 -8.13 68.49
C SER A 301 26.06 -7.76 67.86
N ASP A 302 26.07 -6.91 66.85
CA ASP A 302 24.87 -6.48 66.13
C ASP A 302 25.15 -6.14 64.65
N VAL A 303 24.08 -5.83 63.90
CA VAL A 303 24.14 -5.51 62.47
C VAL A 303 24.89 -4.21 62.20
N GLN A 304 24.84 -3.24 63.12
CA GLN A 304 25.52 -1.95 62.96
C GLN A 304 27.04 -2.15 63.08
N GLU A 305 27.50 -2.89 64.08
CA GLU A 305 28.92 -3.20 64.26
C GLU A 305 29.45 -4.02 63.07
N ALA A 306 28.69 -5.03 62.61
CA ALA A 306 29.06 -5.83 61.43
C ALA A 306 29.23 -4.94 60.19
N ARG A 307 28.29 -4.02 59.96
CA ARG A 307 28.35 -3.04 58.86
C ARG A 307 29.58 -2.14 58.96
N GLU A 308 29.85 -1.55 60.13
CA GLU A 308 30.99 -0.66 60.34
C GLU A 308 32.33 -1.40 60.12
N ARG A 309 32.44 -2.65 60.59
CA ARG A 309 33.62 -3.49 60.32
C ARG A 309 33.81 -3.76 58.84
N LEU A 310 32.75 -4.14 58.12
CA LEU A 310 32.81 -4.38 56.67
C LEU A 310 33.22 -3.12 55.89
N MET A 311 32.68 -1.96 56.28
CA MET A 311 33.04 -0.67 55.68
C MET A 311 34.51 -0.32 55.92
N ASN A 312 35.00 -0.45 57.16
CA ASN A 312 36.37 -0.07 57.52
C ASN A 312 37.43 -1.01 56.92
N LYS A 313 37.19 -2.33 56.99
CA LYS A 313 38.19 -3.35 56.59
C LYS A 313 38.27 -3.50 55.07
N TYR A 314 37.14 -3.53 54.37
CA TYR A 314 37.09 -3.75 52.92
C TYR A 314 36.85 -2.45 52.12
N LYS A 315 36.88 -1.29 52.78
CA LYS A 315 36.63 0.04 52.20
C LYS A 315 35.29 0.12 51.44
N LEU A 316 34.29 -0.60 51.93
CA LEU A 316 32.95 -0.63 51.33
C LEU A 316 32.15 0.61 51.74
N SER A 317 31.28 1.09 50.86
CA SER A 317 30.28 2.09 51.22
C SER A 317 29.19 1.47 52.10
N GLN A 318 28.42 2.31 52.79
CA GLN A 318 27.29 1.85 53.60
C GLN A 318 26.28 1.03 52.79
N ALA A 319 26.01 1.41 51.54
CA ALA A 319 25.09 0.69 50.64
C ALA A 319 25.65 -0.67 50.22
N GLN A 320 26.95 -0.77 49.94
CA GLN A 320 27.62 -2.04 49.64
C GLN A 320 27.63 -2.96 50.85
N ALA A 321 28.01 -2.46 52.03
CA ALA A 321 28.02 -3.24 53.26
C ALA A 321 26.62 -3.79 53.59
N ASN A 322 25.56 -2.98 53.43
CA ASN A 322 24.18 -3.46 53.54
C ASN A 322 23.87 -4.59 52.55
N ALA A 323 24.21 -4.42 51.27
CA ALA A 323 23.96 -5.44 50.26
C ALA A 323 24.71 -6.77 50.53
N VAL A 324 25.90 -6.70 51.13
CA VAL A 324 26.66 -7.88 51.58
C VAL A 324 25.96 -8.57 52.75
N LEU A 325 25.47 -7.81 53.73
CA LEU A 325 24.72 -8.35 54.87
C LEU A 325 23.38 -8.98 54.45
N ASP A 326 22.72 -8.42 53.44
CA ASP A 326 21.45 -8.92 52.89
C ASP A 326 21.64 -10.11 51.90
N MET A 327 22.88 -10.56 51.69
CA MET A 327 23.19 -11.62 50.75
C MET A 327 22.64 -12.97 51.21
N LYS A 328 21.88 -13.65 50.34
CA LYS A 328 21.39 -15.01 50.59
C LYS A 328 22.51 -16.05 50.36
N LEU A 329 22.57 -17.09 51.21
CA LEU A 329 23.59 -18.16 51.13
C LEU A 329 23.69 -18.83 49.75
N GLN A 330 22.60 -18.91 48.99
CA GLN A 330 22.59 -19.47 47.62
C GLN A 330 23.51 -18.70 46.64
N ARG A 331 23.78 -17.41 46.90
CA ARG A 331 24.65 -16.57 46.06
C ARG A 331 26.14 -16.89 46.20
N LEU A 332 26.51 -17.78 47.13
CA LEU A 332 27.89 -18.20 47.36
C LEU A 332 28.36 -19.31 46.39
N THR A 333 27.47 -19.84 45.56
CA THR A 333 27.82 -20.85 44.57
C THR A 333 28.69 -20.27 43.44
N SER A 334 29.57 -21.10 42.86
CA SER A 334 30.44 -20.66 41.75
C SER A 334 29.66 -20.13 40.54
N LEU A 335 28.46 -20.67 40.28
CA LEU A 335 27.58 -20.24 39.21
C LEU A 335 27.04 -18.82 39.45
N GLU A 336 26.58 -18.52 40.66
CA GLU A 336 26.04 -17.19 41.00
C GLU A 336 27.14 -16.12 41.03
N ARG A 337 28.36 -16.49 41.42
CA ARG A 337 29.53 -15.61 41.27
C ARG A 337 29.80 -15.28 39.81
N GLY A 338 29.82 -16.27 38.92
CA GLY A 338 30.03 -16.05 37.48
C GLY A 338 28.99 -15.11 36.88
N LYS A 339 27.71 -15.23 37.29
CA LYS A 339 26.65 -14.29 36.89
C LYS A 339 26.90 -12.86 37.35
N LEU A 340 27.46 -12.65 38.54
CA LEU A 340 27.80 -11.30 39.02
C LEU A 340 28.97 -10.69 38.26
N GLU A 341 29.97 -11.49 37.89
CA GLU A 341 31.10 -11.04 37.06
C GLU A 341 30.63 -10.69 35.63
N GLU A 342 29.69 -11.46 35.07
CA GLU A 342 29.04 -11.14 33.79
C GLU A 342 28.17 -9.87 33.90
N GLU A 343 27.36 -9.74 34.96
CA GLU A 343 26.56 -8.54 35.24
C GLU A 343 27.45 -7.29 35.37
N GLU A 344 28.60 -7.39 36.04
CA GLU A 344 29.57 -6.31 36.17
C GLU A 344 30.07 -5.84 34.80
N LYS A 345 30.44 -6.78 33.92
CA LYS A 345 30.90 -6.49 32.56
C LYS A 345 29.81 -5.79 31.75
N GLU A 346 28.60 -6.33 31.75
CA GLU A 346 27.46 -5.71 31.05
C GLU A 346 27.16 -4.30 31.56
N LEU A 347 27.22 -4.08 32.88
CA LEU A 347 26.97 -2.77 33.46
C LEU A 347 28.04 -1.76 33.05
N LYS A 348 29.31 -2.17 32.98
CA LYS A 348 30.40 -1.30 32.48
C LYS A 348 30.17 -0.91 31.02
N GLU A 349 29.80 -1.86 30.16
CA GLU A 349 29.46 -1.60 28.75
C GLU A 349 28.25 -0.64 28.63
N LYS A 350 27.19 -0.86 29.42
CA LYS A 350 26.01 0.02 29.48
C LYS A 350 26.35 1.42 29.96
N ILE A 351 27.19 1.55 31.00
CA ILE A 351 27.65 2.84 31.52
C ILE A 351 28.42 3.59 30.45
N GLU A 352 29.32 2.92 29.73
CA GLU A 352 30.08 3.54 28.65
C GLU A 352 29.15 4.04 27.54
N TYR A 353 28.19 3.21 27.12
CA TYR A 353 27.17 3.58 26.14
C TYR A 353 26.33 4.79 26.57
N TYR A 354 25.76 4.78 27.78
CA TYR A 354 24.95 5.89 28.27
C TYR A 354 25.78 7.15 28.51
N THR A 355 27.05 7.02 28.90
CA THR A 355 27.97 8.16 29.03
C THR A 355 28.18 8.83 27.68
N ARG A 356 28.43 8.05 26.62
CA ARG A 356 28.53 8.58 25.24
C ARG A 356 27.26 9.33 24.83
N LEU A 357 26.08 8.80 25.13
CA LEU A 357 24.81 9.47 24.83
C LEU A 357 24.59 10.77 25.62
N VAL A 358 25.07 10.85 26.85
CA VAL A 358 24.98 12.08 27.65
C VAL A 358 25.94 13.15 27.14
N GLU A 359 27.16 12.76 26.77
CA GLU A 359 28.22 13.69 26.37
C GLU A 359 28.11 14.16 24.91
N LYS A 360 27.73 13.26 23.99
CA LYS A 360 27.77 13.53 22.54
C LYS A 360 26.36 13.65 21.97
N GLU A 361 26.05 14.82 21.42
CA GLU A 361 24.76 15.04 20.74
C GLU A 361 24.60 14.19 19.48
N GLU A 362 25.68 13.99 18.71
CA GLU A 362 25.69 13.14 17.52
C GLU A 362 25.22 11.71 17.81
N GLU A 363 25.57 11.16 18.99
CA GLU A 363 25.11 9.83 19.41
C GLU A 363 23.61 9.83 19.73
N ARG A 364 23.08 10.92 20.31
CA ARG A 364 21.63 11.07 20.52
C ARG A 364 20.88 11.21 19.20
N ILE A 365 21.46 11.90 18.22
CA ILE A 365 20.89 12.02 16.87
C ILE A 365 20.81 10.65 16.20
N LYS A 366 21.83 9.78 16.34
CA LYS A 366 21.78 8.40 15.84
C LYS A 366 20.62 7.62 16.45
N VAL A 367 20.47 7.66 17.78
CA VAL A 367 19.34 7.01 18.48
C VAL A 367 18.00 7.59 18.04
N PHE A 368 17.91 8.91 17.85
CA PHE A 368 16.69 9.54 17.32
C PHE A 368 16.33 9.02 15.93
N ILE A 369 17.30 8.91 15.02
CA ILE A 369 17.10 8.37 13.66
C ILE A 369 16.62 6.92 13.75
N GLU A 370 17.24 6.09 14.59
CA GLU A 370 16.84 4.70 14.82
C GLU A 370 15.40 4.61 15.34
N GLU A 371 15.02 5.42 16.34
CA GLU A 371 13.66 5.48 16.89
C GLU A 371 12.64 5.88 15.81
N MET A 372 12.96 6.85 14.93
CA MET A 372 12.07 7.26 13.84
C MET A 372 11.92 6.16 12.78
N GLN A 373 13.01 5.47 12.43
CA GLN A 373 12.97 4.36 11.47
C GLN A 373 12.19 3.16 12.02
N GLU A 374 12.33 2.85 13.32
CA GLU A 374 11.55 1.82 13.99
C GLU A 374 10.06 2.17 13.96
N LEU A 375 9.70 3.44 14.17
CA LEU A 375 8.31 3.90 14.11
C LEU A 375 7.69 3.68 12.72
N VAL A 376 8.45 3.96 11.66
CA VAL A 376 8.03 3.68 10.27
C VAL A 376 7.81 2.20 10.01
N LYS A 377 8.69 1.33 10.53
CA LYS A 377 8.57 -0.13 10.38
C LYS A 377 7.38 -0.70 11.18
N SER A 378 7.11 -0.13 12.35
CA SER A 378 6.11 -0.63 13.30
C SER A 378 4.67 -0.33 12.90
N PHE A 379 4.44 0.71 12.10
CA PHE A 379 3.10 1.17 11.77
C PHE A 379 2.87 1.22 10.25
N ASN A 380 1.88 0.47 9.78
CA ASN A 380 1.40 0.62 8.41
C ASN A 380 0.63 1.95 8.28
N ALA A 381 1.17 2.86 7.48
CA ALA A 381 0.64 4.21 7.30
C ALA A 381 0.53 4.55 5.79
N PRO A 382 -0.32 3.83 5.02
CA PRO A 382 -0.49 4.16 3.62
C PRO A 382 -1.14 5.54 3.48
N ARG A 383 -0.60 6.38 2.60
CA ARG A 383 -1.21 7.67 2.27
C ARG A 383 -2.61 7.46 1.70
N LYS A 384 -3.58 8.21 2.21
CA LYS A 384 -4.99 8.16 1.79
C LYS A 384 -5.35 9.29 0.85
N THR A 385 -4.90 10.50 1.16
CA THR A 385 -5.19 11.69 0.35
C THR A 385 -4.32 11.74 -0.90
N LEU A 386 -4.96 11.97 -2.04
CA LEU A 386 -4.30 12.23 -3.32
C LEU A 386 -3.92 13.70 -3.42
N VAL A 387 -2.84 14.02 -4.11
CA VAL A 387 -2.37 15.40 -4.33
C VAL A 387 -2.25 15.61 -5.83
N GLU A 388 -3.05 16.52 -6.38
CA GLU A 388 -3.29 16.68 -7.82
C GLU A 388 -2.03 17.14 -8.58
N GLU A 389 -1.16 17.94 -7.98
CA GLU A 389 0.04 18.42 -8.69
C GLU A 389 1.16 17.37 -8.78
N LEU A 390 1.16 16.39 -7.86
CA LEU A 390 1.93 15.15 -8.04
C LEU A 390 1.40 14.33 -9.23
N GLN A 391 0.16 14.57 -9.69
CA GLN A 391 -0.35 14.01 -10.95
C GLN A 391 0.08 14.85 -12.16
N SER A 392 0.24 16.17 -12.05
CA SER A 392 0.79 16.98 -13.15
C SER A 392 2.30 16.80 -13.36
N GLN A 393 2.99 16.17 -12.40
CA GLN A 393 4.34 15.61 -12.60
C GLN A 393 4.34 14.11 -12.92
N GLU A 394 3.19 13.44 -12.92
CA GLU A 394 3.04 12.02 -13.27
C GLU A 394 2.21 11.86 -14.56
N GLU A 395 2.77 12.31 -15.70
CA GLU A 395 2.58 11.61 -16.97
C GLU A 395 3.34 10.26 -16.97
N GLY A 396 3.27 9.53 -15.86
CA GLY A 396 4.02 8.30 -15.62
C GLY A 396 3.18 7.06 -15.84
N ALA A 397 3.79 6.05 -16.44
CA ALA A 397 3.35 4.68 -16.38
C ALA A 397 4.41 3.86 -15.65
N LEU A 398 3.99 2.86 -14.90
CA LEU A 398 4.89 1.86 -14.33
C LEU A 398 4.72 0.55 -15.09
N THR A 399 5.83 -0.03 -15.52
CA THR A 399 5.85 -1.40 -16.04
C THR A 399 5.65 -2.37 -14.88
N VAL A 400 4.56 -3.14 -14.91
CA VAL A 400 4.25 -4.12 -13.86
C VAL A 400 4.12 -5.52 -14.43
N VAL A 401 4.45 -6.50 -13.60
CA VAL A 401 4.29 -7.93 -13.86
C VAL A 401 3.04 -8.41 -13.15
N VAL A 402 2.12 -9.02 -13.91
CA VAL A 402 0.91 -9.65 -13.37
C VAL A 402 1.12 -11.15 -13.30
N TYR A 403 0.95 -11.74 -12.13
CA TYR A 403 1.14 -13.17 -11.90
C TYR A 403 -0.18 -13.94 -11.91
N VAL A 404 -0.10 -15.25 -12.15
CA VAL A 404 -1.25 -16.15 -12.25
C VAL A 404 -2.11 -16.16 -10.98
N LYS A 405 -1.52 -15.95 -9.79
CA LYS A 405 -2.27 -15.88 -8.53
C LYS A 405 -2.82 -14.49 -8.18
N GLY A 406 -2.82 -13.54 -9.12
CA GLY A 406 -3.37 -12.20 -8.91
C GLY A 406 -2.45 -11.25 -8.14
N ARG A 407 -1.17 -11.60 -7.98
CA ARG A 407 -0.14 -10.66 -7.51
C ARG A 407 0.27 -9.74 -8.68
N VAL A 408 0.53 -8.49 -8.37
CA VAL A 408 1.00 -7.46 -9.31
C VAL A 408 2.18 -6.73 -8.67
N LEU A 409 3.32 -6.74 -9.33
CA LEU A 409 4.54 -6.10 -8.84
C LEU A 409 5.17 -5.19 -9.90
N PRO A 410 5.88 -4.13 -9.52
CA PRO A 410 6.81 -3.45 -10.43
C PRO A 410 7.75 -4.47 -11.09
N VAL A 411 8.11 -4.23 -12.37
CA VAL A 411 9.03 -5.13 -13.09
C VAL A 411 10.40 -5.25 -12.44
N GLU A 412 10.83 -4.21 -11.72
CA GLU A 412 12.08 -4.17 -10.95
C GLU A 412 12.06 -5.13 -9.75
N ASP A 413 10.87 -5.41 -9.21
CA ASP A 413 10.64 -6.31 -8.07
C ASP A 413 10.21 -7.72 -8.53
N MET A 414 10.45 -8.08 -9.79
CA MET A 414 10.06 -9.38 -10.33
C MET A 414 10.78 -10.52 -9.60
N GLU A 415 10.03 -11.52 -9.15
CA GLU A 415 10.55 -12.71 -8.48
C GLU A 415 10.54 -13.92 -9.44
N GLU A 416 11.60 -14.72 -9.41
CA GLU A 416 11.68 -15.96 -10.19
C GLU A 416 10.85 -17.08 -9.55
N GLY A 417 10.16 -17.88 -10.37
CA GLY A 417 9.44 -19.09 -9.92
C GLY A 417 7.91 -18.97 -9.82
N GLU A 418 7.32 -17.80 -10.05
CA GLU A 418 5.86 -17.63 -10.22
C GLU A 418 5.51 -17.37 -11.69
N GLU A 419 4.46 -18.04 -12.20
CA GLU A 419 4.04 -17.92 -13.60
C GLU A 419 3.47 -16.53 -13.90
N VAL A 420 4.00 -15.89 -14.95
CA VAL A 420 3.61 -14.54 -15.40
C VAL A 420 2.46 -14.61 -16.40
N VAL A 421 1.45 -13.77 -16.20
CA VAL A 421 0.32 -13.58 -17.12
C VAL A 421 0.63 -12.54 -18.18
N ASN A 422 1.09 -11.37 -17.74
CA ASN A 422 1.32 -10.23 -18.62
C ASN A 422 2.32 -9.25 -17.98
N ILE A 423 3.04 -8.51 -18.82
CA ILE A 423 3.83 -7.36 -18.41
C ILE A 423 3.31 -6.15 -19.18
N LEU A 424 2.91 -5.12 -18.45
CA LEU A 424 2.15 -4.00 -18.99
C LEU A 424 2.64 -2.68 -18.39
N ASP A 425 2.72 -1.65 -19.22
CA ASP A 425 2.86 -0.28 -18.73
C ASP A 425 1.50 0.23 -18.26
N VAL A 426 1.38 0.48 -16.96
CA VAL A 426 0.13 0.89 -16.32
C VAL A 426 0.23 2.37 -15.97
N PRO A 427 -0.49 3.27 -16.66
CA PRO A 427 -0.60 4.66 -16.27
C PRO A 427 -1.19 4.75 -14.87
N PHE A 428 -0.64 5.62 -14.01
CA PHE A 428 -1.12 5.76 -12.62
C PHE A 428 -2.58 6.21 -12.53
N THR A 429 -3.07 6.86 -13.59
CA THR A 429 -4.44 7.35 -13.74
C THR A 429 -5.43 6.29 -14.24
N SER A 430 -4.94 5.11 -14.65
CA SER A 430 -5.75 4.06 -15.28
C SER A 430 -5.92 2.86 -14.37
N GLY A 431 -7.01 2.09 -14.53
CA GLY A 431 -7.20 0.82 -13.81
C GLY A 431 -6.49 -0.34 -14.52
N LEU A 432 -5.88 -1.25 -13.75
CA LEU A 432 -5.41 -2.54 -14.26
C LEU A 432 -6.48 -3.59 -13.99
N PHE A 433 -7.04 -4.16 -15.05
CA PHE A 433 -8.06 -5.20 -15.00
C PHE A 433 -7.44 -6.57 -15.23
N MET A 434 -7.93 -7.57 -14.51
CA MET A 434 -7.48 -8.96 -14.56
C MET A 434 -8.70 -9.87 -14.71
N VAL A 435 -8.61 -10.85 -15.61
CA VAL A 435 -9.67 -11.83 -15.87
C VAL A 435 -9.15 -13.22 -15.51
N SER A 436 -9.93 -13.96 -14.75
CA SER A 436 -9.61 -15.33 -14.35
C SER A 436 -10.10 -16.40 -15.33
N ASP A 437 -9.54 -17.60 -15.24
CA ASP A 437 -9.96 -18.80 -15.97
C ASP A 437 -11.39 -19.22 -15.63
N LYS A 438 -11.85 -18.93 -14.40
CA LYS A 438 -13.25 -19.07 -13.96
C LYS A 438 -14.16 -17.94 -14.46
N GLY A 439 -13.65 -17.01 -15.26
CA GLY A 439 -14.46 -15.95 -15.85
C GLY A 439 -14.91 -14.90 -14.87
N ARG A 440 -14.08 -14.59 -13.86
CA ARG A 440 -14.29 -13.47 -12.94
C ARG A 440 -13.35 -12.32 -13.29
N VAL A 441 -13.80 -11.10 -13.02
CA VAL A 441 -13.01 -9.90 -13.22
C VAL A 441 -12.59 -9.28 -11.89
N TYR A 442 -11.31 -8.94 -11.82
CA TYR A 442 -10.67 -8.23 -10.73
C TYR A 442 -10.04 -6.97 -11.29
N TRP A 443 -9.84 -5.97 -10.43
CA TRP A 443 -9.18 -4.75 -10.84
C TRP A 443 -8.44 -4.10 -9.69
N ILE A 444 -7.38 -3.37 -10.00
CA ILE A 444 -6.69 -2.48 -9.08
C ILE A 444 -6.55 -1.10 -9.74
N ALA A 445 -6.45 -0.05 -8.93
CA ALA A 445 -6.09 1.26 -9.47
C ALA A 445 -4.61 1.25 -9.90
N GLY A 446 -4.25 1.95 -10.98
CA GLY A 446 -2.86 2.00 -11.47
C GLY A 446 -1.89 2.53 -10.42
N SER A 447 -2.33 3.50 -9.61
CA SER A 447 -1.58 3.99 -8.46
C SER A 447 -1.34 2.96 -7.36
N GLN A 448 -2.13 1.88 -7.27
CA GLN A 448 -1.90 0.78 -6.34
C GLN A 448 -0.83 -0.19 -6.86
N ALA A 449 -0.63 -0.27 -8.17
CA ALA A 449 0.38 -1.12 -8.77
C ALA A 449 1.81 -0.70 -8.37
N LEU A 450 2.02 0.58 -8.04
CA LEU A 450 3.27 1.17 -7.51
C LEU A 450 3.79 0.54 -6.21
N ARG A 451 2.93 -0.08 -5.40
CA ARG A 451 3.29 -0.53 -4.04
C ARG A 451 3.43 -2.04 -3.92
N GLY A 452 3.30 -2.76 -5.03
CA GLY A 452 2.95 -4.17 -5.01
C GLY A 452 1.51 -4.37 -4.54
N SER A 453 0.71 -5.08 -5.33
CA SER A 453 -0.70 -5.32 -5.05
C SER A 453 -1.02 -6.80 -5.19
N HIS A 454 -2.07 -7.24 -4.50
CA HIS A 454 -2.58 -8.60 -4.64
C HIS A 454 -4.10 -8.57 -4.60
N VAL A 455 -4.74 -9.20 -5.59
CA VAL A 455 -6.19 -9.41 -5.58
C VAL A 455 -6.51 -10.79 -5.02
N SER A 456 -7.40 -10.83 -4.02
CA SER A 456 -7.87 -12.09 -3.47
C SER A 456 -8.84 -12.76 -4.43
N LEU A 457 -8.37 -13.83 -5.09
CA LEU A 457 -9.20 -14.67 -5.94
C LEU A 457 -10.29 -15.37 -5.11
N LYS A 458 -11.42 -15.67 -5.73
CA LYS A 458 -12.60 -16.18 -5.01
C LYS A 458 -12.50 -17.68 -4.75
N GLU A 459 -11.73 -18.40 -5.56
CA GLU A 459 -11.47 -19.83 -5.41
C GLU A 459 -9.95 -20.11 -5.37
N ALA A 460 -9.53 -21.13 -4.61
CA ALA A 460 -8.10 -21.43 -4.42
C ALA A 460 -7.39 -21.93 -5.69
N GLU A 461 -8.13 -22.57 -6.60
CA GLU A 461 -7.62 -23.07 -7.88
C GLU A 461 -7.77 -22.06 -9.04
N GLU A 462 -8.39 -20.91 -8.78
CA GLU A 462 -8.61 -19.87 -9.77
C GLU A 462 -7.29 -19.23 -10.21
N LYS A 463 -7.19 -18.93 -11.51
CA LYS A 463 -5.97 -18.43 -12.13
C LYS A 463 -6.27 -17.22 -13.00
N ILE A 464 -5.47 -16.17 -12.90
CA ILE A 464 -5.53 -15.04 -13.84
C ILE A 464 -5.00 -15.51 -15.21
N VAL A 465 -5.80 -15.29 -16.27
CA VAL A 465 -5.48 -15.69 -17.65
C VAL A 465 -5.32 -14.52 -18.60
N GLY A 466 -5.78 -13.32 -18.22
CA GLY A 466 -5.60 -12.10 -18.97
C GLY A 466 -5.52 -10.88 -18.06
N ALA A 467 -4.75 -9.88 -18.49
CA ALA A 467 -4.69 -8.59 -17.83
C ALA A 467 -4.59 -7.48 -18.88
N PHE A 468 -5.26 -6.35 -18.63
CA PHE A 468 -5.25 -5.20 -19.52
C PHE A 468 -5.42 -3.89 -18.76
N VAL A 469 -4.85 -2.82 -19.31
CA VAL A 469 -5.01 -1.46 -18.80
C VAL A 469 -6.30 -0.87 -19.34
N ARG A 470 -7.13 -0.31 -18.47
CA ARG A 470 -8.46 0.17 -18.81
C ARG A 470 -8.45 1.23 -19.91
N SER A 471 -7.54 2.19 -19.83
CA SER A 471 -7.38 3.26 -20.83
C SER A 471 -6.93 2.75 -22.20
N HIS A 472 -6.32 1.57 -22.28
CA HIS A 472 -5.84 0.99 -23.55
C HIS A 472 -6.91 0.15 -24.26
N VAL A 473 -8.07 -0.08 -23.62
CA VAL A 473 -9.15 -0.89 -24.18
C VAL A 473 -10.36 -0.02 -24.44
N GLU A 474 -10.72 0.08 -25.72
CA GLU A 474 -11.90 0.81 -26.17
C GLU A 474 -13.11 -0.12 -26.22
N GLY A 475 -14.12 0.21 -25.40
CA GLY A 475 -15.47 -0.33 -25.49
C GLY A 475 -15.67 -1.80 -25.07
N ARG A 476 -14.89 -2.76 -25.60
CA ARG A 476 -15.19 -4.19 -25.51
C ARG A 476 -13.94 -5.07 -25.45
N ILE A 477 -14.06 -6.20 -24.76
CA ILE A 477 -13.08 -7.31 -24.81
C ILE A 477 -13.69 -8.52 -25.50
N LEU A 478 -12.81 -9.36 -26.05
CA LEU A 478 -13.13 -10.65 -26.61
C LEU A 478 -12.43 -11.72 -25.77
N LEU A 479 -13.19 -12.72 -25.33
CA LEU A 479 -12.69 -13.85 -24.56
C LEU A 479 -12.96 -15.16 -25.29
N ALA A 480 -12.07 -16.13 -25.11
CA ALA A 480 -12.19 -17.47 -25.65
C ALA A 480 -12.09 -18.51 -24.53
N THR A 481 -12.90 -19.57 -24.61
CA THR A 481 -12.86 -20.70 -23.68
C THR A 481 -12.16 -21.90 -24.29
N GLN A 482 -11.67 -22.82 -23.46
CA GLN A 482 -10.98 -24.04 -23.92
C GLN A 482 -11.88 -24.92 -24.81
N MET A 483 -13.20 -24.89 -24.60
CA MET A 483 -14.18 -25.65 -25.40
C MET A 483 -14.59 -24.94 -26.70
N GLY A 484 -13.95 -23.82 -27.06
CA GLY A 484 -14.16 -23.16 -28.34
C GLY A 484 -15.32 -22.17 -28.39
N TYR A 485 -15.85 -21.75 -27.23
CA TYR A 485 -16.77 -20.62 -27.16
C TYR A 485 -15.98 -19.30 -27.17
N VAL A 486 -16.55 -18.30 -27.84
CA VAL A 486 -16.05 -16.93 -27.85
C VAL A 486 -17.15 -15.97 -27.42
N LYS A 487 -16.77 -14.91 -26.71
CA LYS A 487 -17.72 -13.91 -26.22
C LYS A 487 -17.14 -12.52 -26.33
N LYS A 488 -17.90 -11.61 -26.95
CA LYS A 488 -17.59 -10.18 -27.01
C LYS A 488 -18.41 -9.47 -25.94
N ILE A 489 -17.76 -8.89 -24.93
CA ILE A 489 -18.44 -8.25 -23.79
C ILE A 489 -18.01 -6.78 -23.66
N PRO A 490 -18.96 -5.84 -23.51
CA PRO A 490 -18.66 -4.44 -23.22
C PRO A 490 -17.96 -4.25 -21.88
N LEU A 491 -17.00 -3.33 -21.82
CA LEU A 491 -16.31 -2.97 -20.57
C LEU A 491 -17.31 -2.42 -19.53
N VAL A 492 -18.26 -1.59 -19.97
CA VAL A 492 -19.30 -0.98 -19.12
C VAL A 492 -20.13 -1.98 -18.32
N ASP A 493 -20.17 -3.24 -18.77
CA ASP A 493 -20.94 -4.29 -18.09
C ASP A 493 -20.26 -4.79 -16.81
N PHE A 494 -18.93 -4.62 -16.68
CA PHE A 494 -18.15 -5.17 -15.56
C PHE A 494 -17.11 -4.20 -14.98
N GLU A 495 -16.80 -3.09 -15.64
CA GLU A 495 -15.77 -2.15 -15.20
C GLU A 495 -16.12 -1.52 -13.85
N TYR A 496 -15.15 -1.50 -12.93
CA TYR A 496 -15.27 -0.93 -11.59
C TYR A 496 -16.48 -1.45 -10.77
N ARG A 497 -17.02 -2.61 -11.15
CA ARG A 497 -17.99 -3.36 -10.35
C ARG A 497 -17.29 -4.07 -9.19
N SER A 498 -18.06 -4.82 -8.41
CA SER A 498 -17.54 -5.60 -7.28
C SER A 498 -16.43 -6.58 -7.70
N GLN A 499 -15.44 -6.74 -6.83
CA GLN A 499 -14.29 -7.63 -7.08
C GLN A 499 -14.75 -9.08 -7.26
N GLY A 500 -14.25 -9.72 -8.32
CA GLY A 500 -14.59 -11.11 -8.66
C GLY A 500 -15.96 -11.25 -9.34
N MET A 501 -16.42 -10.23 -10.05
CA MET A 501 -17.67 -10.28 -10.82
C MET A 501 -17.57 -11.33 -11.94
N GLN A 502 -18.52 -12.26 -11.98
CA GLN A 502 -18.62 -13.27 -13.04
C GLN A 502 -19.01 -12.59 -14.36
N ILE A 503 -18.29 -12.84 -15.46
CA ILE A 503 -18.53 -12.26 -16.79
C ILE A 503 -18.92 -13.26 -17.88
N ILE A 504 -18.97 -14.56 -17.58
CA ILE A 504 -19.43 -15.60 -18.49
C ILE A 504 -20.10 -16.73 -17.72
N LYS A 505 -21.12 -17.34 -18.34
CA LYS A 505 -21.66 -18.64 -17.92
C LYS A 505 -21.04 -19.74 -18.77
N PHE A 506 -20.38 -20.72 -18.15
CA PHE A 506 -19.80 -21.85 -18.88
C PHE A 506 -20.89 -22.79 -19.40
N SER A 507 -20.64 -23.37 -20.58
CA SER A 507 -21.56 -24.30 -21.25
C SER A 507 -21.45 -25.73 -20.71
N GLU A 508 -20.24 -26.11 -20.31
CA GLU A 508 -19.88 -27.46 -19.91
C GLU A 508 -19.07 -27.41 -18.61
N GLU A 509 -19.20 -28.45 -17.79
CA GLU A 509 -18.46 -28.59 -16.56
C GLU A 509 -16.96 -28.73 -16.86
N GLY A 510 -16.13 -27.94 -16.18
CA GLY A 510 -14.69 -27.90 -16.40
C GLY A 510 -14.22 -26.98 -17.54
N ASP A 511 -15.12 -26.31 -18.29
CA ASP A 511 -14.73 -25.25 -19.23
C ASP A 511 -14.09 -24.05 -18.50
N ARG A 512 -13.18 -23.35 -19.17
CA ARG A 512 -12.42 -22.23 -18.60
C ARG A 512 -12.02 -21.23 -19.68
N ILE A 513 -11.88 -19.96 -19.31
CA ILE A 513 -11.31 -18.94 -20.20
C ILE A 513 -9.81 -19.24 -20.39
N VAL A 514 -9.34 -19.22 -21.63
CA VAL A 514 -7.93 -19.44 -21.98
C VAL A 514 -7.20 -18.14 -22.32
N LYS A 515 -7.90 -17.17 -22.92
CA LYS A 515 -7.30 -15.90 -23.34
C LYS A 515 -8.36 -14.80 -23.44
N VAL A 516 -7.93 -13.58 -23.17
CA VAL A 516 -8.69 -12.34 -23.34
C VAL A 516 -7.88 -11.38 -24.19
N VAL A 517 -8.52 -10.71 -25.14
CA VAL A 517 -7.93 -9.68 -26.00
C VAL A 517 -8.88 -8.51 -26.15
N GLN A 518 -8.38 -7.33 -26.53
CA GLN A 518 -9.24 -6.23 -26.97
C GLN A 518 -10.03 -6.68 -28.20
N ALA A 519 -11.35 -6.45 -28.19
CA ALA A 519 -12.16 -6.74 -29.37
C ALA A 519 -11.92 -5.62 -30.40
N PRO A 520 -11.48 -5.95 -31.63
CA PRO A 520 -11.43 -4.94 -32.69
C PRO A 520 -12.86 -4.54 -33.09
N GLU A 521 -13.03 -3.31 -33.59
CA GLU A 521 -14.33 -2.86 -34.11
C GLU A 521 -14.67 -3.56 -35.43
N GLU A 522 -13.67 -3.68 -36.30
CA GLU A 522 -13.76 -4.30 -37.62
C GLU A 522 -12.58 -5.28 -37.86
N GLY A 523 -12.65 -6.04 -38.94
CA GLY A 523 -11.62 -7.02 -39.31
C GLY A 523 -11.86 -8.41 -38.74
N ASP A 524 -10.77 -9.18 -38.65
CA ASP A 524 -10.82 -10.61 -38.36
C ASP A 524 -10.22 -10.97 -37.01
N VAL A 525 -10.63 -12.12 -36.50
CA VAL A 525 -10.05 -12.78 -35.34
C VAL A 525 -9.51 -14.14 -35.73
N LEU A 526 -8.40 -14.50 -35.09
CA LEU A 526 -7.75 -15.80 -35.19
C LEU A 526 -8.06 -16.59 -33.92
N LEU A 527 -8.60 -17.79 -34.07
CA LEU A 527 -8.86 -18.71 -32.98
C LEU A 527 -8.13 -20.02 -33.27
N PHE A 528 -7.36 -20.54 -32.30
CA PHE A 528 -6.48 -21.66 -32.57
C PHE A 528 -6.38 -22.66 -31.42
N THR A 529 -6.11 -23.91 -31.81
CA THR A 529 -6.15 -25.08 -30.93
C THR A 529 -4.78 -25.65 -30.65
N HIS A 530 -4.69 -26.39 -29.56
CA HIS A 530 -3.48 -27.03 -29.10
C HIS A 530 -2.88 -28.00 -30.13
N ARG A 531 -3.73 -28.69 -30.90
CA ARG A 531 -3.31 -29.61 -31.97
C ARG A 531 -3.08 -28.95 -33.33
N GLY A 532 -3.10 -27.62 -33.42
CA GLY A 532 -2.66 -26.92 -34.64
C GLY A 532 -3.78 -26.53 -35.60
N ARG A 533 -5.05 -26.51 -35.17
CA ARG A 533 -6.11 -25.89 -35.97
C ARG A 533 -6.08 -24.39 -35.80
N LEU A 534 -6.07 -23.65 -36.91
CA LEU A 534 -6.17 -22.19 -36.93
C LEU A 534 -7.38 -21.77 -37.75
N LEU A 535 -8.29 -21.01 -37.16
CA LEU A 535 -9.48 -20.48 -37.81
C LEU A 535 -9.43 -18.94 -37.83
N ARG A 536 -9.63 -18.37 -39.02
CA ARG A 536 -9.80 -16.93 -39.25
C ARG A 536 -11.25 -16.65 -39.61
N PHE A 537 -11.90 -15.73 -38.89
CA PHE A 537 -13.27 -15.32 -39.17
C PHE A 537 -13.51 -13.85 -38.78
N PRO A 538 -14.53 -13.17 -39.35
CA PRO A 538 -14.83 -11.77 -39.03
C PRO A 538 -15.25 -11.58 -37.57
N VAL A 539 -14.77 -10.53 -36.92
CA VAL A 539 -15.18 -10.16 -35.55
C VAL A 539 -16.69 -9.84 -35.46
N GLY A 540 -17.29 -9.42 -36.58
CA GLY A 540 -18.72 -9.17 -36.72
C GLY A 540 -19.59 -10.41 -36.46
N GLU A 541 -19.07 -11.62 -36.68
CA GLU A 541 -19.80 -12.87 -36.40
C GLU A 541 -19.94 -13.17 -34.89
N VAL A 542 -19.22 -12.45 -34.03
CA VAL A 542 -19.37 -12.50 -32.58
C VAL A 542 -20.21 -11.30 -32.13
N PRO A 543 -21.51 -11.44 -31.89
CA PRO A 543 -22.32 -10.33 -31.40
C PRO A 543 -21.90 -9.92 -29.98
N PRO A 544 -22.04 -8.63 -29.59
CA PRO A 544 -21.94 -8.22 -28.20
C PRO A 544 -22.91 -9.01 -27.33
N ALA A 545 -22.46 -9.48 -26.17
CA ALA A 545 -23.25 -10.32 -25.29
C ALA A 545 -23.13 -9.87 -23.84
N THR A 546 -24.20 -10.06 -23.07
CA THR A 546 -24.27 -9.66 -21.66
C THR A 546 -23.54 -10.63 -20.75
N VAL A 547 -23.22 -10.17 -19.54
CA VAL A 547 -22.53 -10.87 -18.46
C VAL A 547 -22.99 -12.33 -18.25
N GLY A 548 -24.31 -12.57 -18.19
CA GLY A 548 -24.89 -13.90 -17.90
C GLY A 548 -24.92 -14.90 -19.07
N SER A 549 -24.47 -14.51 -20.27
CA SER A 549 -24.47 -15.39 -21.44
C SER A 549 -23.20 -16.26 -21.56
N LYS A 550 -23.33 -17.36 -22.30
CA LYS A 550 -22.21 -18.28 -22.61
C LYS A 550 -21.35 -17.88 -23.81
N GLY A 551 -21.75 -16.86 -24.57
CA GLY A 551 -21.14 -16.54 -25.85
C GLY A 551 -21.63 -17.44 -27.00
N VAL A 552 -20.89 -17.42 -28.11
CA VAL A 552 -21.18 -18.18 -29.33
C VAL A 552 -20.06 -19.16 -29.64
N GLN A 553 -20.35 -20.23 -30.37
CA GLN A 553 -19.30 -21.17 -30.79
C GLN A 553 -18.40 -20.51 -31.84
N GLY A 554 -17.11 -20.40 -31.51
CA GLY A 554 -16.07 -19.81 -32.35
C GLY A 554 -15.41 -20.84 -33.27
N ILE A 555 -14.99 -21.98 -32.74
CA ILE A 555 -14.37 -23.08 -33.50
C ILE A 555 -15.01 -24.42 -33.15
N LYS A 556 -15.09 -25.32 -34.12
CA LYS A 556 -15.51 -26.71 -33.89
C LYS A 556 -14.28 -27.56 -33.59
N LEU A 557 -14.18 -28.02 -32.35
CA LEU A 557 -13.07 -28.84 -31.89
C LEU A 557 -13.17 -30.28 -32.37
N GLU A 558 -12.03 -30.92 -32.53
CA GLU A 558 -11.91 -32.36 -32.70
C GLU A 558 -11.80 -33.05 -31.33
N SER A 559 -12.09 -34.35 -31.27
CA SER A 559 -12.08 -35.08 -30.00
C SER A 559 -10.69 -35.02 -29.34
N GLY A 560 -10.65 -34.52 -28.09
CA GLY A 560 -9.43 -34.36 -27.30
C GLY A 560 -8.53 -33.20 -27.73
N ASP A 561 -9.03 -32.27 -28.53
CA ASP A 561 -8.38 -30.99 -28.82
C ASP A 561 -9.02 -29.86 -27.98
N MET A 562 -8.31 -28.76 -27.81
CA MET A 562 -8.75 -27.61 -27.01
C MET A 562 -8.23 -26.31 -27.59
N VAL A 563 -8.97 -25.22 -27.41
CA VAL A 563 -8.48 -23.88 -27.77
C VAL A 563 -7.37 -23.46 -26.81
N VAL A 564 -6.29 -22.89 -27.34
CA VAL A 564 -5.16 -22.36 -26.56
C VAL A 564 -5.02 -20.85 -26.68
N GLY A 565 -5.66 -20.22 -27.68
CA GLY A 565 -5.63 -18.78 -27.77
C GLY A 565 -6.56 -18.19 -28.82
N ILE A 566 -6.71 -16.87 -28.71
CA ILE A 566 -7.41 -16.01 -29.65
C ILE A 566 -6.58 -14.75 -29.86
N ARG A 567 -6.53 -14.22 -31.10
CA ARG A 567 -5.89 -12.93 -31.41
C ARG A 567 -6.74 -12.10 -32.37
N ALA A 568 -6.72 -10.79 -32.19
CA ALA A 568 -7.21 -9.86 -33.18
C ALA A 568 -6.18 -9.74 -34.31
N LEU A 569 -6.63 -9.77 -35.56
CA LEU A 569 -5.77 -9.54 -36.71
C LEU A 569 -5.72 -8.03 -36.99
N ARG A 570 -4.52 -7.45 -37.04
CA ARG A 570 -4.29 -6.04 -37.39
C ARG A 570 -3.19 -5.96 -38.43
N ASP A 571 -3.51 -5.50 -39.64
CA ASP A 571 -2.57 -5.17 -40.73
C ASP A 571 -1.32 -6.05 -40.84
N ALA A 572 -1.48 -7.38 -40.84
CA ALA A 572 -0.37 -8.33 -40.92
C ALA A 572 -0.47 -9.20 -42.17
N GLU A 573 0.65 -9.41 -42.86
CA GLU A 573 0.72 -10.30 -44.03
C GLU A 573 1.12 -11.73 -43.65
N TYR A 574 1.76 -11.89 -42.48
CA TYR A 574 2.31 -13.15 -42.03
C TYR A 574 1.92 -13.44 -40.58
N LEU A 575 1.93 -14.73 -40.25
CA LEU A 575 1.69 -15.23 -38.90
C LEU A 575 2.91 -16.02 -38.42
N LEU A 576 3.34 -15.75 -37.19
CA LEU A 576 4.34 -16.52 -36.49
C LEU A 576 3.65 -17.59 -35.65
N VAL A 577 3.84 -18.85 -36.03
CA VAL A 577 3.33 -20.02 -35.30
C VAL A 577 4.40 -20.44 -34.29
N ILE A 578 4.01 -20.59 -33.02
CA ILE A 578 4.92 -20.93 -31.92
C ILE A 578 4.47 -22.21 -31.23
N THR A 579 5.41 -23.13 -31.01
CA THR A 579 5.16 -24.45 -30.42
C THR A 579 5.71 -24.59 -29.00
N GLU A 580 5.18 -25.56 -28.23
CA GLU A 580 5.60 -25.82 -26.83
C GLU A 580 7.09 -26.15 -26.70
N GLU A 581 7.68 -26.81 -27.70
CA GLU A 581 9.10 -27.25 -27.70
C GLU A 581 10.07 -26.16 -28.16
N GLY A 582 9.62 -24.90 -28.27
CA GLY A 582 10.46 -23.77 -28.67
C GLY A 582 10.68 -23.62 -30.17
N GLY A 583 9.87 -24.29 -30.99
CA GLY A 583 9.87 -24.16 -32.44
C GLY A 583 9.01 -22.99 -32.92
N ILE A 584 9.50 -22.27 -33.95
CA ILE A 584 8.76 -21.21 -34.64
C ILE A 584 8.68 -21.47 -36.15
N LYS A 585 7.63 -20.96 -36.79
CA LYS A 585 7.59 -20.80 -38.25
C LYS A 585 6.75 -19.61 -38.70
N LYS A 586 7.17 -18.97 -39.79
CA LYS A 586 6.43 -17.89 -40.45
C LYS A 586 5.58 -18.48 -41.57
N ILE A 587 4.28 -18.29 -41.53
CA ILE A 587 3.33 -18.68 -42.59
C ILE A 587 2.67 -17.44 -43.20
N SER A 588 2.22 -17.54 -44.45
CA SER A 588 1.45 -16.45 -45.07
C SER A 588 0.03 -16.44 -44.53
N LEU A 589 -0.50 -15.25 -44.22
CA LEU A 589 -1.91 -15.09 -43.86
C LEU A 589 -2.86 -15.58 -44.98
N GLN A 590 -2.42 -15.54 -46.24
CA GLN A 590 -3.20 -16.01 -47.38
C GLN A 590 -3.47 -17.52 -47.35
N GLU A 591 -2.59 -18.30 -46.71
CA GLU A 591 -2.79 -19.75 -46.50
C GLU A 591 -3.86 -20.05 -45.44
N VAL A 592 -4.29 -19.01 -44.69
CA VAL A 592 -5.35 -19.08 -43.67
C VAL A 592 -6.53 -18.25 -44.16
N PRO A 593 -7.33 -18.79 -45.12
CA PRO A 593 -8.44 -18.04 -45.70
C PRO A 593 -9.51 -17.78 -44.63
N GLN A 594 -10.17 -16.63 -44.74
CA GLN A 594 -11.31 -16.29 -43.92
C GLN A 594 -12.46 -17.30 -44.17
N ARG A 595 -13.01 -17.84 -43.09
CA ARG A 595 -14.17 -18.76 -43.08
C ARG A 595 -15.20 -18.26 -42.08
N GLY A 596 -16.38 -18.89 -42.05
CA GLY A 596 -17.35 -18.67 -40.97
C GLY A 596 -16.90 -19.28 -39.64
N ARG A 597 -17.43 -18.74 -38.53
CA ARG A 597 -17.26 -19.32 -37.20
C ARG A 597 -17.84 -20.74 -37.12
N ALA A 598 -17.48 -21.46 -36.06
CA ALA A 598 -17.88 -22.85 -35.80
C ALA A 598 -17.46 -23.87 -36.89
N THR A 599 -16.42 -23.54 -37.67
CA THR A 599 -15.74 -24.49 -38.57
C THR A 599 -14.46 -25.04 -37.91
N LYS A 600 -13.76 -25.98 -38.55
CA LYS A 600 -12.59 -26.66 -37.96
C LYS A 600 -11.25 -25.92 -38.11
N GLY A 601 -11.19 -24.81 -38.86
CA GLY A 601 -9.93 -24.16 -39.22
C GLY A 601 -9.07 -24.93 -40.22
N VAL A 602 -7.85 -24.46 -40.45
CA VAL A 602 -6.80 -25.11 -41.26
C VAL A 602 -5.74 -25.72 -40.35
N GLU A 603 -5.09 -26.80 -40.78
CA GLU A 603 -3.97 -27.39 -40.06
C GLU A 603 -2.71 -26.56 -40.29
N VAL A 604 -2.01 -26.19 -39.21
CA VAL A 604 -0.80 -25.38 -39.29
C VAL A 604 0.41 -26.02 -38.61
N LEU A 605 0.35 -27.28 -38.17
CA LEU A 605 1.52 -28.00 -37.69
C LEU A 605 1.99 -29.06 -38.69
N GLY A 606 3.30 -29.28 -38.76
CA GLY A 606 3.89 -30.26 -39.68
C GLY A 606 3.99 -31.67 -39.10
N SER A 607 3.52 -31.85 -37.87
CA SER A 607 3.59 -33.10 -37.13
C SER A 607 2.51 -33.17 -36.07
N SER A 608 1.85 -34.33 -35.95
CA SER A 608 0.90 -34.61 -34.87
C SER A 608 1.53 -34.68 -33.47
N ARG A 609 2.86 -34.61 -33.37
CA ARG A 609 3.59 -34.48 -32.10
C ARG A 609 3.79 -33.03 -31.66
N GLU A 610 3.78 -32.08 -32.59
CA GLU A 610 3.89 -30.65 -32.24
C GLU A 610 2.63 -30.20 -31.50
N ARG A 611 2.80 -29.24 -30.60
CA ARG A 611 1.71 -28.60 -29.87
C ARG A 611 1.84 -27.10 -30.00
N LEU A 612 0.74 -26.47 -30.39
CA LEU A 612 0.66 -25.04 -30.59
C LEU A 612 0.48 -24.34 -29.23
N VAL A 613 1.21 -23.23 -29.04
CA VAL A 613 1.08 -22.35 -27.88
C VAL A 613 0.46 -21.02 -28.27
N ASP A 614 0.97 -20.39 -29.32
CA ASP A 614 0.48 -19.08 -29.77
C ASP A 614 0.67 -18.91 -31.28
N VAL A 615 -0.13 -18.02 -31.85
CA VAL A 615 -0.03 -17.56 -33.24
C VAL A 615 -0.03 -16.04 -33.22
N VAL A 616 1.09 -15.43 -33.55
CA VAL A 616 1.29 -13.97 -33.48
C VAL A 616 1.23 -13.38 -34.89
N PRO A 617 0.29 -12.49 -35.22
CA PRO A 617 0.39 -11.67 -36.42
C PRO A 617 1.66 -10.83 -36.38
N ILE A 618 2.48 -10.86 -37.44
CA ILE A 618 3.74 -10.14 -37.51
C ILE A 618 3.78 -9.18 -38.70
N LYS A 619 4.32 -8.00 -38.47
CA LYS A 619 4.65 -6.98 -39.47
C LYS A 619 5.92 -6.25 -39.03
N GLY A 620 7.02 -6.39 -39.77
CA GLY A 620 8.30 -5.78 -39.41
C GLY A 620 9.02 -6.52 -38.28
N SER A 621 9.07 -5.97 -37.07
CA SER A 621 9.73 -6.58 -35.92
C SER A 621 8.73 -6.88 -34.81
N VAL A 622 8.91 -7.99 -34.09
CA VAL A 622 8.10 -8.34 -32.92
C VAL A 622 9.00 -8.64 -31.72
N GLU A 623 8.67 -8.04 -30.58
CA GLU A 623 9.31 -8.35 -29.29
C GLU A 623 8.43 -9.30 -28.49
N LEU A 624 8.99 -10.46 -28.15
CA LEU A 624 8.31 -11.53 -27.45
C LEU A 624 8.91 -11.68 -26.06
N MET A 625 8.04 -11.81 -25.06
CA MET A 625 8.38 -12.42 -23.77
C MET A 625 7.84 -13.84 -23.77
N ILE A 626 8.72 -14.80 -23.49
CA ILE A 626 8.43 -16.22 -23.45
C ILE A 626 8.50 -16.68 -22.00
N ALA A 627 7.43 -17.32 -21.52
CA ALA A 627 7.38 -17.94 -20.21
C ALA A 627 7.23 -19.46 -20.35
N THR A 628 8.01 -20.17 -19.54
CA THR A 628 8.08 -21.64 -19.52
C THR A 628 7.35 -22.22 -18.32
N LYS A 629 7.09 -23.53 -18.36
CA LYS A 629 6.36 -24.24 -17.30
C LYS A 629 7.13 -24.24 -15.98
N GLU A 630 8.46 -24.29 -16.01
CA GLU A 630 9.31 -24.22 -14.82
C GLU A 630 9.50 -22.78 -14.29
N GLY A 631 8.86 -21.78 -14.91
CA GLY A 631 8.88 -20.39 -14.45
C GLY A 631 10.05 -19.54 -14.99
N LYS A 632 10.84 -20.05 -15.95
CA LYS A 632 11.84 -19.24 -16.65
C LYS A 632 11.14 -18.26 -17.59
N VAL A 633 11.57 -17.00 -17.56
CA VAL A 633 11.10 -15.93 -18.44
C VAL A 633 12.29 -15.36 -19.21
N PHE A 634 12.17 -15.26 -20.53
CA PHE A 634 13.18 -14.65 -21.37
C PHE A 634 12.54 -13.88 -22.53
N TYR A 635 13.32 -12.97 -23.13
CA TYR A 635 12.86 -12.09 -24.19
C TYR A 635 13.59 -12.40 -25.50
N ASP A 636 12.89 -12.30 -26.61
CA ASP A 636 13.47 -12.42 -27.95
C ASP A 636 12.83 -11.41 -28.90
N ARG A 637 13.67 -10.73 -29.68
CA ARG A 637 13.22 -9.82 -30.73
C ARG A 637 13.42 -10.51 -32.07
N LEU A 638 12.32 -10.68 -32.79
CA LEU A 638 12.30 -11.34 -34.09
C LEU A 638 12.01 -10.31 -35.18
N GLU A 639 12.86 -10.27 -36.20
CA GLU A 639 12.66 -9.49 -37.41
C GLU A 639 11.99 -10.38 -38.46
N GLU A 640 10.83 -9.99 -38.98
CA GLU A 640 10.05 -10.74 -39.96
C GLU A 640 10.87 -11.12 -41.20
N LYS A 641 11.74 -10.21 -41.66
CA LYS A 641 12.64 -10.40 -42.81
C LYS A 641 13.64 -11.55 -42.60
N ASP A 642 14.01 -11.84 -41.36
CA ASP A 642 15.00 -12.86 -41.01
C ASP A 642 14.37 -14.24 -40.83
N LEU A 643 13.03 -14.29 -40.76
CA LEU A 643 12.27 -15.53 -40.65
C LEU A 643 11.96 -16.09 -42.06
N PRO A 644 12.36 -17.34 -42.38
CA PRO A 644 12.02 -17.95 -43.66
C PRO A 644 10.52 -18.26 -43.74
N LEU A 645 9.91 -17.95 -44.89
CA LEU A 645 8.53 -18.36 -45.16
C LEU A 645 8.45 -19.89 -45.22
N SER A 646 7.48 -20.46 -44.52
CA SER A 646 7.27 -21.90 -44.37
C SER A 646 5.87 -22.27 -44.86
N ARG A 647 5.74 -23.49 -45.39
CA ARG A 647 4.42 -24.06 -45.74
C ARG A 647 3.67 -24.53 -44.49
N LEU A 648 2.35 -24.65 -44.57
CA LEU A 648 1.52 -25.13 -43.47
C LEU A 648 1.92 -26.52 -42.94
N ASP A 649 2.30 -27.44 -43.84
CA ASP A 649 2.69 -28.82 -43.53
C ASP A 649 4.14 -28.98 -43.02
N GLN A 650 4.92 -27.90 -43.02
CA GLN A 650 6.29 -27.91 -42.56
C GLN A 650 6.37 -27.81 -41.03
N ARG A 651 7.26 -28.59 -40.41
CA ARG A 651 7.55 -28.50 -38.98
C ARG A 651 8.14 -27.13 -38.61
N ALA A 652 7.83 -26.67 -37.42
CA ALA A 652 8.43 -25.48 -36.85
C ALA A 652 9.94 -25.70 -36.64
N LYS A 653 10.76 -24.72 -37.00
CA LYS A 653 12.21 -24.78 -36.76
C LYS A 653 12.51 -24.33 -35.35
N LYS A 654 13.39 -25.04 -34.66
CA LYS A 654 13.76 -24.70 -33.28
C LYS A 654 14.41 -23.32 -33.23
N ARG A 655 13.86 -22.42 -32.41
CA ARG A 655 14.39 -21.07 -32.15
C ARG A 655 15.02 -20.99 -30.77
N TRP A 656 14.38 -21.61 -29.78
CA TRP A 656 14.80 -21.56 -28.38
C TRP A 656 15.19 -22.95 -27.88
N GLU A 657 16.35 -23.03 -27.22
CA GLU A 657 16.83 -24.25 -26.56
C GLU A 657 16.38 -24.24 -25.10
N ILE A 658 15.26 -24.88 -24.81
CA ILE A 658 14.62 -24.90 -23.48
C ILE A 658 14.76 -26.25 -22.74
N GLY A 659 15.58 -27.17 -23.25
CA GLY A 659 15.76 -28.49 -22.63
C GLY A 659 14.49 -29.35 -22.63
N GLU A 660 14.14 -29.92 -21.48
CA GLU A 660 12.89 -30.69 -21.27
C GLU A 660 11.69 -29.82 -20.84
N ASP A 661 11.92 -28.52 -20.63
CA ASP A 661 10.89 -27.55 -20.29
C ASP A 661 9.98 -27.26 -21.51
N ARG A 662 8.87 -26.57 -21.29
CA ARG A 662 7.90 -26.22 -22.34
C ARG A 662 7.46 -24.78 -22.21
N ILE A 663 7.31 -24.12 -23.35
CA ILE A 663 6.68 -22.81 -23.41
C ILE A 663 5.20 -22.97 -23.07
N VAL A 664 4.74 -22.23 -22.07
CA VAL A 664 3.33 -22.19 -21.67
C VAL A 664 2.65 -20.89 -22.07
N ARG A 665 3.43 -19.82 -22.27
CA ARG A 665 2.87 -18.51 -22.57
C ARG A 665 3.82 -17.64 -23.39
N VAL A 666 3.23 -16.93 -24.34
CA VAL A 666 3.89 -15.90 -25.15
C VAL A 666 3.13 -14.59 -24.96
N VAL A 667 3.87 -13.53 -24.66
CA VAL A 667 3.37 -12.16 -24.55
C VAL A 667 4.08 -11.31 -25.59
N VAL A 668 3.30 -10.58 -26.39
CA VAL A 668 3.84 -9.61 -27.36
C VAL A 668 3.93 -8.28 -26.64
N LYS A 669 5.13 -7.70 -26.59
CA LYS A 669 5.31 -6.35 -26.07
C LYS A 669 4.73 -5.38 -27.11
N GLY A 670 3.77 -4.56 -26.66
CA GLY A 670 3.00 -3.63 -27.50
C GLY A 670 3.77 -2.38 -27.87
#